data_AF-A0A553NM56-F1
#
_entry.id   AF-A0A553NM56-F1
#
_cell.length_a   1.000
_cell.length_b   1.000
_cell.length_c   1.000
_cell.angle_alpha   90.00
_cell.angle_beta   90.00
_cell.angle_gamma   90.00
#
_symmetry.space_group_name_H-M   'P 1'
#
loop_
_entity.id
_entity.type
_entity.pdbx_description
1 polymer ?
#
loop_
_entity_poly.entity_id
_entity_poly.type
_entity_poly.pdbx_seq_one_letter_code
_entity_poly.pdbx_strand_id
1 'polypeptide(L)'
;MQIKFQQVREQLDGQIARLQQENGILRDAVERCSTTNQMETKQTSELNKLRSECNGLMKDLAEAKNKLQQEELQRKSLEVNYKQNMSQLEDAKHRWDELQNYLHSVNAEREKLQAAKQELQSQVMAVESEMSSKNKELQNLHSSLKDTLLFKEQEQQKAMQLEQQLRQLREASQLSIKPQEHLQQQVQDLVNENKTLKVQIESLQAQLNTRAKTVSHFEELQKLLAEKELQRKSLEDSLNAERSSGASRETNMQAMHNENLTLKAELQKLQAQTTEQALSVDQLQQSLQLREEKVKTVETLLETSLIQVANKEEELKVVRKESEGLKQQLEAVEKQTTEQSASEKTVEELLLKIEEREERIRSAEGSLQSAMDKESERSKEIENLQQQLHTLNTEVAHLKSREAQDPNSELNVKLQELQALLTAKDQDVERLQKELEKKMEEKQQTPSAAPSHELTSELAEKDKRLTELQEELVQMRNSVEHHRKKNNELREKNWSAMEALSATETLLQGKLTKSAKEHQSVLESMEAESRAFLHRLLPHVPLPSDQDHHKWLQNFEASMNESSSGGQEGLAEKLKEAEEAQKVLQKDCETYKKVLAETEGILQRLQSSVEQEETSWREKLEVSQAQLTQEFWFHLRLMVMGVLMTGGWTDDQSWLPVPQPFI
;
A
#
# COMPACT_ATOMS: atom_id res chain seq x y z
N MET A 1 85.18 22.09 79.99
CA MET A 1 84.70 20.88 79.30
C MET A 1 83.34 21.12 78.65
N GLN A 2 82.33 21.51 79.43
CA GLN A 2 80.94 21.81 79.05
C GLN A 2 80.75 22.53 77.69
N ILE A 3 81.47 23.63 77.42
CA ILE A 3 81.40 24.39 76.15
C ILE A 3 81.66 23.53 74.91
N LYS A 4 82.61 22.57 74.96
CA LYS A 4 82.89 21.68 73.82
C LYS A 4 81.77 20.67 73.56
N PHE A 5 81.09 20.21 74.62
CA PHE A 5 79.91 19.36 74.47
C PHE A 5 78.73 20.12 73.87
N GLN A 6 78.51 21.37 74.31
CA GLN A 6 77.49 22.26 73.75
C GLN A 6 77.72 22.50 72.24
N GLN A 7 78.96 22.83 71.86
CA GLN A 7 79.33 23.10 70.46
C GLN A 7 79.20 21.86 69.55
N VAL A 8 79.55 20.66 70.04
CA VAL A 8 79.36 19.41 69.28
C VAL A 8 77.87 19.06 69.17
N ARG A 9 77.08 19.31 70.22
CA ARG A 9 75.63 19.12 70.19
C ARG A 9 74.97 20.04 69.15
N GLU A 10 75.30 21.33 69.14
CA GLU A 10 74.76 22.28 68.15
C GLU A 10 75.15 21.91 66.71
N GLN A 11 76.34 21.35 66.49
CA GLN A 11 76.74 20.80 65.18
C GLN A 11 75.93 19.56 64.78
N LEU A 12 75.62 18.66 65.73
CA LEU A 12 74.79 17.48 65.49
C LEU A 12 73.32 17.88 65.25
N ASP A 13 72.75 18.75 66.07
CA ASP A 13 71.39 19.27 65.92
C ASP A 13 71.25 20.02 64.57
N GLY A 14 72.28 20.77 64.14
CA GLY A 14 72.37 21.40 62.82
C GLY A 14 72.69 20.45 61.64
N GLN A 15 73.09 19.19 61.88
CA GLN A 15 73.11 18.13 60.88
C GLN A 15 71.75 17.43 60.82
N ILE A 16 71.13 17.15 61.96
CA ILE A 16 69.79 16.57 62.07
C ILE A 16 68.76 17.47 61.38
N ALA A 17 68.79 18.78 61.59
CA ALA A 17 67.90 19.73 60.92
C ALA A 17 68.05 19.72 59.38
N ARG A 18 69.29 19.63 58.87
CA ARG A 18 69.54 19.52 57.42
C ARG A 18 69.07 18.18 56.85
N LEU A 19 69.38 17.07 57.53
CA LEU A 19 68.89 15.75 57.14
C LEU A 19 67.35 15.68 57.20
N GLN A 20 66.70 16.35 58.15
CA GLN A 20 65.24 16.47 58.22
C GLN A 20 64.68 17.30 57.04
N GLN A 21 65.35 18.40 56.67
CA GLN A 21 64.98 19.21 55.50
C GLN A 21 65.18 18.44 54.18
N GLU A 22 66.29 17.74 54.02
CA GLU A 22 66.58 16.88 52.86
C GLU A 22 65.57 15.72 52.77
N ASN A 23 65.26 15.04 53.88
CA ASN A 23 64.19 14.03 53.95
C ASN A 23 62.78 14.63 53.81
N GLY A 24 62.61 15.95 53.97
CA GLY A 24 61.41 16.68 53.58
C GLY A 24 61.33 16.81 52.06
N ILE A 25 62.33 17.47 51.47
CA ILE A 25 62.44 17.69 50.02
C ILE A 25 62.36 16.37 49.23
N LEU A 26 62.97 15.28 49.72
CA LEU A 26 62.88 13.96 49.11
C LEU A 26 61.47 13.36 49.21
N ARG A 27 60.74 13.58 50.32
CA ARG A 27 59.32 13.19 50.42
C ARG A 27 58.46 14.02 49.49
N ASP A 28 58.61 15.34 49.46
CA ASP A 28 57.89 16.23 48.56
C ASP A 28 58.18 15.90 47.07
N ALA A 29 59.39 15.42 46.76
CA ALA A 29 59.77 15.00 45.41
C ALA A 29 59.16 13.63 45.05
N VAL A 30 59.18 12.65 45.97
CA VAL A 30 58.53 11.35 45.79
C VAL A 30 57.01 11.49 45.69
N GLU A 31 56.40 12.37 46.48
CA GLU A 31 54.98 12.68 46.41
C GLU A 31 54.63 13.38 45.09
N ARG A 32 55.42 14.37 44.65
CA ARG A 32 55.26 14.96 43.31
C ARG A 32 55.38 13.92 42.20
N CYS A 33 56.41 13.08 42.20
CA CYS A 33 56.53 11.98 41.24
C CYS A 33 55.35 11.00 41.29
N SER A 34 54.81 10.70 42.48
CA SER A 34 53.60 9.89 42.64
C SER A 34 52.38 10.57 41.98
N THR A 35 52.18 11.87 42.20
CA THR A 35 51.09 12.63 41.55
C THR A 35 51.27 12.74 40.04
N THR A 36 52.50 12.90 39.54
CA THR A 36 52.81 12.88 38.10
C THR A 36 52.49 11.53 37.49
N ASN A 37 52.95 10.43 38.10
CA ASN A 37 52.63 9.07 37.63
C ASN A 37 51.11 8.80 37.65
N GLN A 38 50.37 9.32 38.63
CA GLN A 38 48.90 9.25 38.66
C GLN A 38 48.23 10.12 37.57
N MET A 39 48.86 11.21 37.13
CA MET A 39 48.39 12.03 36.01
C MET A 39 48.66 11.35 34.67
N GLU A 40 49.89 10.85 34.46
CA GLU A 40 50.30 10.15 33.24
C GLU A 40 49.51 8.86 33.00
N THR A 41 49.22 8.10 34.06
CA THR A 41 48.37 6.90 33.96
C THR A 41 46.91 7.25 33.62
N LYS A 42 46.35 8.33 34.17
CA LYS A 42 45.02 8.84 33.78
C LYS A 42 45.01 9.26 32.30
N GLN A 43 45.94 10.12 31.88
CA GLN A 43 46.08 10.54 30.49
C GLN A 43 46.27 9.36 29.53
N THR A 44 47.05 8.35 29.92
CA THR A 44 47.23 7.11 29.14
C THR A 44 45.92 6.31 29.03
N SER A 45 45.12 6.26 30.11
CA SER A 45 43.80 5.61 30.08
C SER A 45 42.80 6.36 29.19
N GLU A 46 42.80 7.69 29.22
CA GLU A 46 41.97 8.56 28.37
C GLU A 46 42.37 8.43 26.89
N LEU A 47 43.67 8.46 26.58
CA LEU A 47 44.17 8.23 25.23
C LEU A 47 43.79 6.83 24.69
N ASN A 48 43.84 5.80 25.54
CA ASN A 48 43.40 4.46 25.15
C ASN A 48 41.87 4.36 24.97
N LYS A 49 41.08 5.07 25.79
CA LYS A 49 39.63 5.20 25.62
C LYS A 49 39.28 5.89 24.29
N LEU A 50 39.89 7.04 24.00
CA LEU A 50 39.71 7.78 22.75
C LEU A 50 40.14 6.94 21.52
N ARG A 51 41.24 6.19 21.61
CA ARG A 51 41.64 5.23 20.56
C ARG A 51 40.59 4.14 20.35
N SER A 52 39.99 3.62 21.42
CA SER A 52 38.92 2.62 21.31
C SER A 52 37.64 3.20 20.71
N GLU A 53 37.30 4.44 21.06
CA GLU A 53 36.14 5.16 20.51
C GLU A 53 36.33 5.45 19.02
N CYS A 54 37.50 5.95 18.61
CA CYS A 54 37.85 6.12 17.20
C CYS A 54 37.79 4.80 16.41
N ASN A 55 38.26 3.69 16.99
CA ASN A 55 38.17 2.37 16.37
C ASN A 55 36.72 1.88 16.24
N GLY A 56 35.86 2.16 17.23
CA GLY A 56 34.42 1.92 17.15
C GLY A 56 33.78 2.71 16.01
N LEU A 57 33.96 4.03 15.99
CA LEU A 57 33.42 4.92 14.96
C LEU A 57 33.89 4.54 13.54
N MET A 58 35.15 4.11 13.37
CA MET A 58 35.64 3.61 12.07
C MET A 58 34.96 2.30 11.63
N LYS A 59 34.65 1.40 12.58
CA LYS A 59 33.90 0.16 12.31
C LYS A 59 32.45 0.47 11.97
N ASP A 60 31.80 1.32 12.74
CA ASP A 60 30.39 1.69 12.53
C ASP A 60 30.20 2.44 11.21
N LEU A 61 31.14 3.30 10.83
CA LEU A 61 31.20 3.95 9.50
C LEU A 61 31.35 2.93 8.36
N ALA A 62 32.17 1.89 8.54
CA ALA A 62 32.32 0.82 7.56
C ALA A 62 31.03 -0.04 7.43
N GLU A 63 30.37 -0.35 8.55
CA GLU A 63 29.08 -1.06 8.54
C GLU A 63 27.96 -0.22 7.90
N ALA A 64 27.89 1.08 8.20
CA ALA A 64 26.95 2.00 7.58
C ALA A 64 27.17 2.11 6.07
N LYS A 65 28.44 2.20 5.63
CA LYS A 65 28.79 2.20 4.19
C LYS A 65 28.36 0.91 3.49
N ASN A 66 28.55 -0.24 4.12
CA ASN A 66 28.14 -1.54 3.56
C ASN A 66 26.60 -1.66 3.47
N LYS A 67 25.87 -1.20 4.49
CA LYS A 67 24.39 -1.13 4.47
C LYS A 67 23.89 -0.23 3.34
N LEU A 68 24.45 0.98 3.19
CA LEU A 68 24.09 1.90 2.10
C LEU A 68 24.35 1.28 0.70
N GLN A 69 25.44 0.55 0.52
CA GLN A 69 25.71 -0.16 -0.74
C GLN A 69 24.71 -1.31 -1.00
N GLN A 70 24.26 -2.01 0.04
CA GLN A 70 23.21 -3.03 -0.07
C GLN A 70 21.84 -2.40 -0.42
N GLU A 71 21.48 -1.29 0.23
CA GLU A 71 20.28 -0.51 -0.07
C GLU A 71 20.29 0.05 -1.49
N GLU A 72 21.44 0.54 -1.99
CA GLU A 72 21.59 0.96 -3.39
C GLU A 72 21.32 -0.19 -4.38
N LEU A 73 21.78 -1.40 -4.09
CA LEU A 73 21.57 -2.57 -4.94
C LEU A 73 20.10 -3.02 -4.92
N GLN A 74 19.46 -2.99 -3.74
CA GLN A 74 18.02 -3.23 -3.61
C GLN A 74 17.22 -2.16 -4.37
N ARG A 75 17.56 -0.88 -4.23
CA ARG A 75 16.93 0.23 -4.96
C ARG A 75 17.05 0.06 -6.48
N LYS A 76 18.22 -0.35 -6.98
CA LYS A 76 18.45 -0.64 -8.42
C LYS A 76 17.61 -1.84 -8.90
N SER A 77 17.49 -2.89 -8.08
CA SER A 77 16.64 -4.06 -8.40
C SER A 77 15.15 -3.68 -8.47
N LEU A 78 14.66 -2.90 -7.50
CA LEU A 78 13.30 -2.38 -7.49
C LEU A 78 13.03 -1.41 -8.65
N GLU A 79 14.00 -0.57 -9.03
CA GLU A 79 13.89 0.34 -10.16
C GLU A 79 13.77 -0.41 -11.51
N VAL A 80 14.46 -1.56 -11.66
CA VAL A 80 14.31 -2.44 -12.83
C VAL A 80 12.94 -3.13 -12.82
N ASN A 81 12.50 -3.67 -11.67
CA ASN A 81 11.18 -4.30 -11.55
C ASN A 81 10.05 -3.30 -11.85
N TYR A 82 10.14 -2.08 -11.34
CA TYR A 82 9.20 -1.00 -11.64
C TYR A 82 9.12 -0.70 -13.15
N LYS A 83 10.27 -0.56 -13.83
CA LYS A 83 10.31 -0.33 -15.29
C LYS A 83 9.70 -1.49 -16.08
N GLN A 84 9.91 -2.73 -15.64
CA GLN A 84 9.28 -3.90 -16.24
C GLN A 84 7.75 -3.88 -16.05
N ASN A 85 7.26 -3.57 -14.85
CA ASN A 85 5.83 -3.49 -14.56
C ASN A 85 5.14 -2.33 -15.33
N MET A 86 5.83 -1.18 -15.47
CA MET A 86 5.35 -0.07 -16.30
C MET A 86 5.22 -0.47 -17.77
N SER A 87 6.22 -1.14 -18.34
CA SER A 87 6.13 -1.67 -19.72
C SER A 87 5.00 -2.68 -19.88
N GLN A 88 4.76 -3.55 -18.89
CA GLN A 88 3.62 -4.49 -18.90
C GLN A 88 2.26 -3.76 -18.81
N LEU A 89 2.18 -2.64 -18.09
CA LEU A 89 0.99 -1.81 -17.99
C LEU A 89 0.70 -1.06 -19.30
N GLU A 90 1.75 -0.57 -19.99
CA GLU A 90 1.66 0.03 -21.32
C GLU A 90 1.22 -0.99 -22.37
N ASP A 91 1.80 -2.20 -22.37
CA ASP A 91 1.38 -3.35 -23.18
C ASP A 91 -0.10 -3.72 -22.94
N ALA A 92 -0.53 -3.78 -21.68
CA ALA A 92 -1.91 -4.10 -21.31
C ALA A 92 -2.89 -3.01 -21.76
N LYS A 93 -2.48 -1.74 -21.67
CA LYS A 93 -3.26 -0.61 -22.17
C LYS A 93 -3.40 -0.66 -23.69
N HIS A 94 -2.32 -0.90 -24.43
CA HIS A 94 -2.39 -1.03 -25.89
C HIS A 94 -3.33 -2.16 -26.34
N ARG A 95 -3.28 -3.33 -25.68
CA ARG A 95 -4.23 -4.43 -25.94
C ARG A 95 -5.67 -4.06 -25.61
N TRP A 96 -5.89 -3.23 -24.59
CA TRP A 96 -7.22 -2.73 -24.25
C TRP A 96 -7.74 -1.72 -25.29
N ASP A 97 -6.88 -0.80 -25.76
CA ASP A 97 -7.19 0.13 -26.85
C ASP A 97 -7.50 -0.64 -28.16
N GLU A 98 -6.75 -1.70 -28.47
CA GLU A 98 -7.02 -2.61 -29.61
C GLU A 98 -8.38 -3.32 -29.47
N LEU A 99 -8.69 -3.87 -28.29
CA LEU A 99 -9.98 -4.51 -28.01
C LEU A 99 -11.15 -3.50 -28.08
N GLN A 100 -10.98 -2.27 -27.59
CA GLN A 100 -11.96 -1.20 -27.76
C GLN A 100 -12.21 -0.93 -29.24
N ASN A 101 -11.14 -0.76 -30.04
CA ASN A 101 -11.26 -0.49 -31.48
C ASN A 101 -11.94 -1.66 -32.23
N TYR A 102 -11.63 -2.91 -31.87
CA TYR A 102 -12.32 -4.09 -32.40
C TYR A 102 -13.82 -4.08 -32.07
N LEU A 103 -14.20 -3.80 -30.82
CA LEU A 103 -15.60 -3.68 -30.42
C LEU A 103 -16.35 -2.53 -31.14
N HIS A 104 -15.67 -1.42 -31.43
CA HIS A 104 -16.25 -0.35 -32.25
C HIS A 104 -16.46 -0.79 -33.71
N SER A 105 -15.52 -1.54 -34.29
CA SER A 105 -15.67 -2.12 -35.63
C SER A 105 -16.85 -3.10 -35.70
N VAL A 106 -16.96 -4.02 -34.73
CA VAL A 106 -18.05 -5.00 -34.67
C VAL A 106 -19.41 -4.32 -34.47
N ASN A 107 -19.50 -3.25 -33.67
CA ASN A 107 -20.72 -2.45 -33.57
C ASN A 107 -21.07 -1.73 -34.89
N ALA A 108 -20.09 -1.14 -35.58
CA ALA A 108 -20.32 -0.50 -36.88
C ALA A 108 -20.73 -1.51 -37.98
N GLU A 109 -20.25 -2.75 -37.94
CA GLU A 109 -20.73 -3.83 -38.81
C GLU A 109 -22.15 -4.27 -38.45
N ARG A 110 -22.46 -4.40 -37.15
CA ARG A 110 -23.81 -4.70 -36.66
C ARG A 110 -24.81 -3.62 -37.10
N GLU A 111 -24.45 -2.34 -37.06
CA GLU A 111 -25.31 -1.25 -37.54
C GLU A 111 -25.56 -1.32 -39.06
N LYS A 112 -24.53 -1.61 -39.87
CA LYS A 112 -24.68 -1.85 -41.32
C LYS A 112 -25.60 -3.04 -41.61
N LEU A 113 -25.45 -4.14 -40.87
CA LEU A 113 -26.32 -5.32 -41.00
C LEU A 113 -27.76 -5.03 -40.55
N GLN A 114 -27.96 -4.22 -39.51
CA GLN A 114 -29.27 -3.77 -39.05
C GLN A 114 -29.95 -2.90 -40.12
N ALA A 115 -29.22 -1.98 -40.77
CA ALA A 115 -29.74 -1.17 -41.86
C ALA A 115 -30.09 -2.02 -43.09
N ALA A 116 -29.21 -2.93 -43.53
CA ALA A 116 -29.48 -3.85 -44.63
C ALA A 116 -30.69 -4.77 -44.36
N LYS A 117 -30.88 -5.19 -43.11
CA LYS A 117 -32.08 -5.93 -42.67
C LYS A 117 -33.36 -5.09 -42.79
N GLN A 118 -33.32 -3.82 -42.40
CA GLN A 118 -34.47 -2.92 -42.55
C GLN A 118 -34.80 -2.65 -44.02
N GLU A 119 -33.78 -2.49 -44.88
CA GLU A 119 -33.98 -2.33 -46.32
C GLU A 119 -34.62 -3.59 -46.94
N LEU A 120 -34.08 -4.78 -46.66
CA LEU A 120 -34.66 -6.05 -47.12
C LEU A 120 -36.10 -6.24 -46.61
N GLN A 121 -36.40 -5.86 -45.37
CA GLN A 121 -37.77 -5.92 -44.83
C GLN A 121 -38.72 -4.95 -45.56
N SER A 122 -38.24 -3.77 -45.97
CA SER A 122 -39.00 -2.83 -46.80
C SER A 122 -39.23 -3.39 -48.22
N GLN A 123 -38.22 -4.02 -48.82
CA GLN A 123 -38.34 -4.69 -50.12
C GLN A 123 -39.34 -5.86 -50.09
N VAL A 124 -39.34 -6.66 -49.02
CA VAL A 124 -40.33 -7.74 -48.82
C VAL A 124 -41.75 -7.19 -48.75
N MET A 125 -42.01 -6.16 -47.93
CA MET A 125 -43.35 -5.55 -47.85
C MET A 125 -43.81 -4.95 -49.19
N ALA A 126 -42.89 -4.40 -49.99
CA ALA A 126 -43.21 -3.94 -51.35
C ALA A 126 -43.67 -5.10 -52.24
N VAL A 127 -42.90 -6.20 -52.29
CA VAL A 127 -43.25 -7.41 -53.07
C VAL A 127 -44.55 -8.07 -52.59
N GLU A 128 -44.80 -8.11 -51.27
CA GLU A 128 -46.08 -8.57 -50.71
C GLU A 128 -47.26 -7.69 -51.18
N SER A 129 -47.07 -6.37 -51.25
CA SER A 129 -48.09 -5.44 -51.75
C SER A 129 -48.37 -5.61 -53.26
N GLU A 130 -47.32 -5.83 -54.06
CA GLU A 130 -47.45 -6.12 -55.50
C GLU A 130 -48.15 -7.47 -55.73
N MET A 131 -47.77 -8.50 -54.98
CA MET A 131 -48.41 -9.82 -55.04
C MET A 131 -49.89 -9.75 -54.61
N SER A 132 -50.21 -8.94 -53.59
CA SER A 132 -51.60 -8.65 -53.20
C SER A 132 -52.39 -7.95 -54.30
N SER A 133 -51.78 -7.00 -55.02
CA SER A 133 -52.40 -6.36 -56.21
C SER A 133 -52.63 -7.38 -57.33
N LYS A 134 -51.61 -8.17 -57.68
CA LYS A 134 -51.70 -9.19 -58.74
C LYS A 134 -52.70 -10.29 -58.41
N ASN A 135 -52.87 -10.67 -57.14
CA ASN A 135 -53.91 -11.61 -56.72
C ASN A 135 -55.33 -11.03 -56.91
N LYS A 136 -55.54 -9.72 -56.66
CA LYS A 136 -56.81 -9.03 -56.96
C LYS A 136 -57.07 -8.94 -58.46
N GLU A 137 -56.04 -8.65 -59.26
CA GLU A 137 -56.13 -8.69 -60.73
C GLU A 137 -56.53 -10.09 -61.23
N LEU A 138 -55.91 -11.15 -60.71
CA LEU A 138 -56.25 -12.54 -61.04
C LEU A 138 -57.68 -12.92 -60.61
N GLN A 139 -58.16 -12.47 -59.45
CA GLN A 139 -59.56 -12.65 -59.04
C GLN A 139 -60.54 -11.96 -59.99
N ASN A 140 -60.26 -10.71 -60.40
CA ASN A 140 -61.09 -9.96 -61.34
C ASN A 140 -61.10 -10.60 -62.75
N LEU A 141 -59.96 -11.13 -63.20
CA LEU A 141 -59.89 -11.89 -64.45
C LEU A 141 -60.64 -13.23 -64.35
N HIS A 142 -60.58 -13.90 -63.20
CA HIS A 142 -61.29 -15.15 -62.97
C HIS A 142 -62.82 -14.96 -62.93
N SER A 143 -63.35 -13.88 -62.35
CA SER A 143 -64.79 -13.56 -62.46
C SER A 143 -65.19 -13.26 -63.91
N SER A 144 -64.44 -12.42 -64.63
CA SER A 144 -64.70 -12.12 -66.04
C SER A 144 -64.67 -13.38 -66.94
N LEU A 145 -63.72 -14.30 -66.68
CA LEU A 145 -63.67 -15.60 -67.36
C LEU A 145 -64.88 -16.47 -67.03
N LYS A 146 -65.32 -16.49 -65.77
CA LYS A 146 -66.51 -17.24 -65.34
C LYS A 146 -67.78 -16.69 -66.01
N ASP A 147 -67.93 -15.38 -66.07
CA ASP A 147 -69.10 -14.74 -66.68
C ASP A 147 -69.14 -14.96 -68.20
N THR A 148 -68.00 -14.90 -68.88
CA THR A 148 -67.90 -15.23 -70.32
C THR A 148 -68.08 -16.72 -70.62
N LEU A 149 -67.70 -17.62 -69.71
CA LEU A 149 -68.03 -19.04 -69.81
C LEU A 149 -69.53 -19.30 -69.67
N LEU A 150 -70.20 -18.69 -68.68
CA LEU A 150 -71.65 -18.78 -68.50
C LEU A 150 -72.41 -18.23 -69.72
N PHE A 151 -71.99 -17.10 -70.27
CA PHE A 151 -72.56 -16.54 -71.50
C PHE A 151 -72.38 -17.50 -72.70
N LYS A 152 -71.18 -18.08 -72.86
CA LYS A 152 -70.91 -19.05 -73.93
C LYS A 152 -71.75 -20.32 -73.79
N GLU A 153 -71.94 -20.83 -72.57
CA GLU A 153 -72.79 -21.98 -72.31
C GLU A 153 -74.27 -21.69 -72.65
N GLN A 154 -74.76 -20.49 -72.33
CA GLN A 154 -76.10 -20.04 -72.70
C GLN A 154 -76.29 -19.95 -74.23
N GLU A 155 -75.31 -19.44 -74.98
CA GLU A 155 -75.34 -19.45 -76.45
C GLU A 155 -75.24 -20.87 -77.04
N GLN A 156 -74.43 -21.75 -76.44
CA GLN A 156 -74.31 -23.15 -76.88
C GLN A 156 -75.63 -23.92 -76.70
N GLN A 157 -76.40 -23.64 -75.65
CA GLN A 157 -77.75 -24.19 -75.47
C GLN A 157 -78.73 -23.71 -76.56
N LYS A 158 -78.68 -22.43 -76.96
CA LYS A 158 -79.50 -21.92 -78.09
C LYS A 158 -79.12 -22.59 -79.42
N ALA A 159 -77.82 -22.74 -79.68
CA ALA A 159 -77.34 -23.40 -80.90
C ALA A 159 -77.85 -24.84 -81.01
N MET A 160 -77.83 -25.60 -79.91
CA MET A 160 -78.35 -26.98 -79.87
C MET A 160 -79.85 -27.07 -80.19
N GLN A 161 -80.65 -26.12 -79.72
CA GLN A 161 -82.09 -26.05 -80.05
C GLN A 161 -82.32 -25.78 -81.55
N LEU A 162 -81.52 -24.90 -82.17
CA LEU A 162 -81.59 -24.59 -83.60
C LEU A 162 -81.13 -25.78 -84.47
N GLU A 163 -80.08 -26.49 -84.09
CA GLU A 163 -79.67 -27.72 -84.80
C GLU A 163 -80.75 -28.81 -84.77
N GLN A 164 -81.46 -28.95 -83.66
CA GLN A 164 -82.54 -29.93 -83.53
C GLN A 164 -83.71 -29.62 -84.49
N GLN A 165 -84.07 -28.34 -84.64
CA GLN A 165 -85.06 -27.89 -85.63
C GLN A 165 -84.59 -28.13 -87.08
N LEU A 166 -83.33 -27.81 -87.39
CA LEU A 166 -82.76 -28.03 -88.72
C LEU A 166 -82.67 -29.51 -89.09
N ARG A 167 -82.44 -30.41 -88.11
CA ARG A 167 -82.40 -31.87 -88.35
C ARG A 167 -83.77 -32.41 -88.76
N GLN A 168 -84.83 -32.01 -88.06
CA GLN A 168 -86.22 -32.38 -88.38
C GLN A 168 -86.65 -31.93 -89.78
N LEU A 169 -86.20 -30.74 -90.21
CA LEU A 169 -86.45 -30.25 -91.58
C LEU A 169 -85.66 -31.03 -92.66
N ARG A 170 -84.49 -31.57 -92.31
CA ARG A 170 -83.63 -32.32 -93.24
C ARG A 170 -84.19 -33.73 -93.52
N GLU A 171 -84.64 -34.40 -92.47
CA GLU A 171 -85.19 -35.77 -92.52
C GLU A 171 -86.46 -35.87 -93.39
N ALA A 172 -87.20 -34.77 -93.58
CA ALA A 172 -88.37 -34.70 -94.45
C ALA A 172 -88.08 -34.65 -95.97
N SER A 173 -86.81 -34.56 -96.39
CA SER A 173 -86.45 -34.07 -97.74
C SER A 173 -85.81 -35.07 -98.72
N GLN A 174 -85.46 -36.30 -98.31
CA GLN A 174 -84.68 -37.21 -99.16
C GLN A 174 -85.21 -38.66 -99.19
N LEU A 175 -86.03 -38.94 -100.20
CA LEU A 175 -86.27 -40.28 -100.73
C LEU A 175 -86.25 -40.26 -102.26
N SER A 176 -85.52 -41.22 -102.85
CA SER A 176 -85.83 -41.94 -104.11
C SER A 176 -84.75 -41.94 -105.21
N ILE A 177 -84.59 -43.14 -105.80
CA ILE A 177 -84.02 -43.50 -107.12
C ILE A 177 -82.48 -43.54 -107.29
N LYS A 178 -82.08 -44.51 -108.13
CA LYS A 178 -80.73 -44.97 -108.54
C LYS A 178 -80.67 -44.95 -110.10
N PRO A 179 -79.75 -45.66 -110.79
CA PRO A 179 -78.31 -45.46 -110.89
C PRO A 179 -77.85 -45.35 -112.36
N GLN A 180 -77.66 -44.16 -112.91
CA GLN A 180 -77.08 -43.99 -114.27
C GLN A 180 -75.63 -43.48 -114.25
N GLU A 181 -75.11 -43.06 -113.09
CA GLU A 181 -73.77 -42.48 -112.94
C GLU A 181 -72.67 -43.53 -112.71
N HIS A 182 -73.03 -44.73 -112.22
CA HIS A 182 -72.15 -45.68 -111.54
C HIS A 182 -70.79 -45.96 -112.21
N LEU A 183 -70.71 -46.03 -113.54
CA LEU A 183 -69.46 -46.36 -114.24
C LEU A 183 -68.52 -45.16 -114.43
N GLN A 184 -69.07 -43.95 -114.61
CA GLN A 184 -68.30 -42.71 -114.65
C GLN A 184 -67.99 -42.22 -113.23
N GLN A 185 -68.93 -42.44 -112.31
CA GLN A 185 -68.74 -42.29 -110.87
C GLN A 185 -67.60 -43.18 -110.38
N GLN A 186 -67.53 -44.47 -110.73
CA GLN A 186 -66.44 -45.35 -110.28
C GLN A 186 -65.03 -44.88 -110.72
N VAL A 187 -64.89 -44.27 -111.91
CA VAL A 187 -63.61 -43.66 -112.34
C VAL A 187 -63.35 -42.35 -111.60
N GLN A 188 -64.38 -41.51 -111.42
CA GLN A 188 -64.27 -40.27 -110.66
C GLN A 188 -63.99 -40.53 -109.16
N ASP A 189 -64.52 -41.62 -108.61
CA ASP A 189 -64.30 -42.13 -107.26
C ASP A 189 -62.87 -42.59 -107.11
N LEU A 190 -62.32 -43.42 -107.99
CA LEU A 190 -60.91 -43.83 -107.95
C LEU A 190 -59.95 -42.63 -108.05
N VAL A 191 -60.32 -41.58 -108.79
CA VAL A 191 -59.57 -40.31 -108.87
C VAL A 191 -59.75 -39.46 -107.59
N ASN A 192 -60.95 -39.42 -107.00
CA ASN A 192 -61.23 -38.72 -105.75
C ASN A 192 -60.61 -39.44 -104.55
N GLU A 193 -60.55 -40.77 -104.57
CA GLU A 193 -59.88 -41.64 -103.61
C GLU A 193 -58.38 -41.46 -103.70
N ASN A 194 -57.78 -41.42 -104.90
CA ASN A 194 -56.37 -41.06 -105.06
C ASN A 194 -56.05 -39.65 -104.53
N LYS A 195 -56.93 -38.66 -104.77
CA LYS A 195 -56.80 -37.32 -104.16
C LYS A 195 -56.94 -37.38 -102.63
N THR A 196 -57.86 -38.18 -102.12
CA THR A 196 -58.13 -38.34 -100.67
C THR A 196 -56.97 -39.03 -99.97
N LEU A 197 -56.43 -40.11 -100.55
CA LEU A 197 -55.22 -40.80 -100.12
C LEU A 197 -54.01 -39.86 -100.18
N LYS A 198 -53.87 -39.01 -101.21
CA LYS A 198 -52.80 -38.00 -101.26
C LYS A 198 -52.93 -36.97 -100.13
N VAL A 199 -54.14 -36.46 -99.86
CA VAL A 199 -54.41 -35.56 -98.73
C VAL A 199 -54.20 -36.26 -97.38
N GLN A 200 -54.50 -37.56 -97.27
CA GLN A 200 -54.21 -38.35 -96.08
C GLN A 200 -52.70 -38.56 -95.89
N ILE A 201 -51.93 -38.82 -96.95
CA ILE A 201 -50.47 -38.90 -96.92
C ILE A 201 -49.86 -37.56 -96.52
N GLU A 202 -50.29 -36.45 -97.12
CA GLU A 202 -49.85 -35.09 -96.76
C GLU A 202 -50.22 -34.74 -95.30
N SER A 203 -51.40 -35.16 -94.83
CA SER A 203 -51.82 -35.03 -93.42
C SER A 203 -50.98 -35.88 -92.47
N LEU A 204 -50.72 -37.14 -92.79
CA LEU A 204 -49.86 -38.03 -91.99
C LEU A 204 -48.41 -37.53 -91.96
N GLN A 205 -47.91 -36.98 -93.06
CA GLN A 205 -46.58 -36.40 -93.15
C GLN A 205 -46.47 -35.08 -92.37
N ALA A 206 -47.53 -34.27 -92.37
CA ALA A 206 -47.65 -33.11 -91.47
C ALA A 206 -47.71 -33.53 -89.99
N GLN A 207 -48.49 -34.56 -89.65
CA GLN A 207 -48.58 -35.13 -88.30
C GLN A 207 -47.24 -35.68 -87.80
N LEU A 208 -46.50 -36.40 -88.66
CA LEU A 208 -45.14 -36.87 -88.37
C LEU A 208 -44.17 -35.70 -88.15
N ASN A 209 -44.23 -34.65 -88.97
CA ASN A 209 -43.42 -33.45 -88.79
C ASN A 209 -43.74 -32.69 -87.49
N THR A 210 -45.02 -32.60 -87.09
CA THR A 210 -45.37 -32.05 -85.77
C THR A 210 -44.92 -32.97 -84.63
N ARG A 211 -45.03 -34.28 -84.79
CA ARG A 211 -44.60 -35.26 -83.77
C ARG A 211 -43.09 -35.22 -83.55
N ALA A 212 -42.31 -35.07 -84.63
CA ALA A 212 -40.87 -34.86 -84.54
C ALA A 212 -40.52 -33.59 -83.73
N LYS A 213 -41.21 -32.47 -83.99
CA LYS A 213 -41.05 -31.23 -83.20
C LYS A 213 -41.43 -31.40 -81.72
N THR A 214 -42.47 -32.15 -81.42
CA THR A 214 -42.81 -32.45 -80.00
C THR A 214 -41.77 -33.32 -79.31
N VAL A 215 -41.07 -34.20 -80.04
CA VAL A 215 -39.95 -34.99 -79.48
C VAL A 215 -38.75 -34.10 -79.19
N SER A 216 -38.33 -33.23 -80.12
CA SER A 216 -37.20 -32.32 -79.87
C SER A 216 -37.45 -31.36 -78.70
N HIS A 217 -38.68 -30.86 -78.53
CA HIS A 217 -39.03 -30.06 -77.35
C HIS A 217 -39.05 -30.89 -76.05
N PHE A 218 -39.38 -32.18 -76.11
CA PHE A 218 -39.33 -33.06 -74.94
C PHE A 218 -37.88 -33.33 -74.51
N GLU A 219 -36.97 -33.59 -75.47
CA GLU A 219 -35.53 -33.74 -75.22
C GLU A 219 -34.91 -32.47 -74.59
N GLU A 220 -35.32 -31.30 -75.09
CA GLU A 220 -34.88 -29.99 -74.59
C GLU A 220 -35.39 -29.70 -73.17
N LEU A 221 -36.66 -30.04 -72.87
CA LEU A 221 -37.22 -29.99 -71.52
C LEU A 221 -36.53 -30.99 -70.57
N GLN A 222 -36.22 -32.20 -71.04
CA GLN A 222 -35.55 -33.23 -70.25
C GLN A 222 -34.12 -32.81 -69.88
N LYS A 223 -33.41 -32.15 -70.81
CA LYS A 223 -32.10 -31.53 -70.55
C LYS A 223 -32.19 -30.42 -69.51
N LEU A 224 -33.15 -29.50 -69.64
CA LEU A 224 -33.38 -28.42 -68.67
C LEU A 224 -33.74 -28.95 -67.28
N LEU A 225 -34.51 -30.05 -67.20
CA LEU A 225 -34.86 -30.69 -65.93
C LEU A 225 -33.62 -31.26 -65.23
N ALA A 226 -32.76 -31.99 -65.95
CA ALA A 226 -31.50 -32.50 -65.41
C ALA A 226 -30.54 -31.38 -64.95
N GLU A 227 -30.49 -30.25 -65.67
CA GLU A 227 -29.72 -29.08 -65.25
C GLU A 227 -30.29 -28.45 -63.97
N LYS A 228 -31.62 -28.39 -63.83
CA LYS A 228 -32.29 -27.89 -62.61
C LYS A 228 -32.13 -28.84 -61.42
N GLU A 229 -32.09 -30.15 -61.62
CA GLU A 229 -31.76 -31.12 -60.58
C GLU A 229 -30.31 -30.97 -60.09
N LEU A 230 -29.37 -30.73 -60.99
CA LEU A 230 -27.96 -30.46 -60.64
C LEU A 230 -27.82 -29.14 -59.86
N GLN A 231 -28.50 -28.07 -60.28
CA GLN A 231 -28.55 -26.80 -59.57
C GLN A 231 -29.19 -26.96 -58.17
N ARG A 232 -30.30 -27.70 -58.07
CA ARG A 232 -30.97 -28.01 -56.78
C ARG A 232 -30.01 -28.72 -55.83
N LYS A 233 -29.27 -29.72 -56.31
CA LYS A 233 -28.29 -30.46 -55.50
C LYS A 233 -27.13 -29.56 -55.04
N SER A 234 -26.56 -28.74 -55.93
CA SER A 234 -25.49 -27.80 -55.57
C SER A 234 -25.91 -26.81 -54.46
N LEU A 235 -27.16 -26.33 -54.50
CA LEU A 235 -27.72 -25.47 -53.47
C LEU A 235 -27.99 -26.24 -52.15
N GLU A 236 -28.42 -27.50 -52.23
CA GLU A 236 -28.67 -28.37 -51.08
C GLU A 236 -27.36 -28.73 -50.34
N ASP A 237 -26.30 -29.06 -51.08
CA ASP A 237 -24.94 -29.29 -50.56
C ASP A 237 -24.39 -28.00 -49.92
N SER A 238 -24.56 -26.84 -50.58
CA SER A 238 -24.14 -25.53 -50.06
C SER A 238 -24.88 -25.14 -48.77
N LEU A 239 -26.19 -25.40 -48.70
CA LEU A 239 -27.02 -25.14 -47.51
C LEU A 239 -26.60 -26.03 -46.33
N ASN A 240 -26.21 -27.27 -46.58
CA ASN A 240 -25.68 -28.15 -45.53
C ASN A 240 -24.28 -27.73 -45.04
N ALA A 241 -23.43 -27.20 -45.93
CA ALA A 241 -22.15 -26.60 -45.53
C ALA A 241 -22.35 -25.35 -44.65
N GLU A 242 -23.32 -24.49 -44.99
CA GLU A 242 -23.62 -23.31 -44.15
C GLU A 242 -24.29 -23.69 -42.82
N ARG A 243 -25.09 -24.76 -42.78
CA ARG A 243 -25.63 -25.32 -41.52
C ARG A 243 -24.54 -25.86 -40.58
N SER A 244 -23.56 -26.61 -41.09
CA SER A 244 -22.45 -27.13 -40.26
C SER A 244 -21.49 -26.01 -39.83
N SER A 245 -21.25 -25.05 -40.71
CA SER A 245 -20.57 -23.78 -40.40
C SER A 245 -21.30 -22.97 -39.31
N GLY A 246 -22.64 -22.94 -39.35
CA GLY A 246 -23.49 -22.31 -38.34
C GLY A 246 -23.41 -23.01 -36.99
N ALA A 247 -23.57 -24.33 -36.96
CA ALA A 247 -23.46 -25.13 -35.74
C ALA A 247 -22.07 -25.01 -35.08
N SER A 248 -20.99 -24.96 -35.89
CA SER A 248 -19.62 -24.73 -35.39
C SER A 248 -19.43 -23.33 -34.80
N ARG A 249 -20.03 -22.30 -35.42
CA ARG A 249 -20.06 -20.94 -34.84
C ARG A 249 -20.87 -20.87 -33.55
N GLU A 250 -21.96 -21.62 -33.45
CA GLU A 250 -22.81 -21.68 -32.25
C GLU A 250 -22.10 -22.37 -31.08
N THR A 251 -21.45 -23.53 -31.29
CA THR A 251 -20.67 -24.18 -30.23
C THR A 251 -19.48 -23.33 -29.78
N ASN A 252 -18.81 -22.62 -30.70
CA ASN A 252 -17.75 -21.67 -30.35
C ASN A 252 -18.30 -20.47 -29.55
N MET A 253 -19.47 -19.93 -29.90
CA MET A 253 -20.15 -18.89 -29.13
C MET A 253 -20.53 -19.36 -27.71
N GLN A 254 -20.99 -20.60 -27.57
CA GLN A 254 -21.29 -21.20 -26.25
C GLN A 254 -20.03 -21.39 -25.41
N ALA A 255 -18.92 -21.85 -26.01
CA ALA A 255 -17.62 -21.95 -25.33
C ALA A 255 -17.13 -20.56 -24.83
N MET A 256 -17.10 -19.57 -25.72
CA MET A 256 -16.75 -18.18 -25.38
C MET A 256 -17.66 -17.59 -24.29
N HIS A 257 -18.96 -17.93 -24.27
CA HIS A 257 -19.88 -17.48 -23.23
C HIS A 257 -19.57 -18.11 -21.87
N ASN A 258 -19.27 -19.42 -21.84
CA ASN A 258 -18.90 -20.13 -20.62
C ASN A 258 -17.56 -19.64 -20.05
N GLU A 259 -16.57 -19.34 -20.90
CA GLU A 259 -15.33 -18.67 -20.50
C GLU A 259 -15.61 -17.28 -19.93
N ASN A 260 -16.50 -16.49 -20.55
CA ASN A 260 -16.86 -15.16 -20.05
C ASN A 260 -17.55 -15.21 -18.68
N LEU A 261 -18.43 -16.19 -18.45
CA LEU A 261 -19.05 -16.45 -17.14
C LEU A 261 -18.00 -16.84 -16.08
N THR A 262 -17.01 -17.67 -16.46
CA THR A 262 -15.92 -18.10 -15.58
C THR A 262 -15.03 -16.92 -15.19
N LEU A 263 -14.55 -16.14 -16.16
CA LEU A 263 -13.76 -14.93 -15.93
C LEU A 263 -14.53 -13.89 -15.10
N LYS A 264 -15.86 -13.77 -15.28
CA LYS A 264 -16.69 -12.89 -14.46
C LYS A 264 -16.78 -13.33 -13.00
N ALA A 265 -16.83 -14.64 -12.74
CA ALA A 265 -16.77 -15.19 -11.38
C ALA A 265 -15.39 -14.98 -10.73
N GLU A 266 -14.30 -15.12 -11.51
CA GLU A 266 -12.94 -14.82 -11.03
C GLU A 266 -12.76 -13.32 -10.72
N LEU A 267 -13.27 -12.42 -11.57
CA LEU A 267 -13.28 -10.98 -11.31
C LEU A 267 -14.06 -10.63 -10.03
N GLN A 268 -15.24 -11.23 -9.81
CA GLN A 268 -15.99 -11.03 -8.56
C GLN A 268 -15.24 -11.53 -7.33
N LYS A 269 -14.53 -12.66 -7.44
CA LYS A 269 -13.69 -13.20 -6.37
C LYS A 269 -12.50 -12.29 -6.06
N LEU A 270 -11.80 -11.79 -7.08
CA LEU A 270 -10.69 -10.84 -6.92
C LEU A 270 -11.15 -9.50 -6.36
N GLN A 271 -12.34 -9.02 -6.76
CA GLN A 271 -12.95 -7.82 -6.19
C GLN A 271 -13.27 -8.00 -4.70
N ALA A 272 -13.83 -9.15 -4.30
CA ALA A 272 -14.08 -9.48 -2.90
C ALA A 272 -12.78 -9.52 -2.06
N GLN A 273 -11.74 -10.18 -2.58
CA GLN A 273 -10.41 -10.20 -1.92
C GLN A 273 -9.78 -8.81 -1.81
N THR A 274 -10.01 -7.93 -2.79
CA THR A 274 -9.52 -6.55 -2.75
C THR A 274 -10.26 -5.73 -1.68
N THR A 275 -11.58 -5.92 -1.51
CA THR A 275 -12.33 -5.29 -0.41
C THR A 275 -11.95 -5.84 0.97
N GLU A 276 -11.64 -7.13 1.09
CA GLU A 276 -11.15 -7.74 2.33
C GLU A 276 -9.76 -7.21 2.72
N GLN A 277 -8.86 -7.08 1.73
CA GLN A 277 -7.55 -6.45 1.94
C GLN A 277 -7.67 -4.97 2.34
N ALA A 278 -8.56 -4.19 1.71
CA ALA A 278 -8.80 -2.80 2.08
C ALA A 278 -9.25 -2.66 3.54
N LEU A 279 -10.22 -3.49 3.98
CA LEU A 279 -10.68 -3.52 5.38
C LEU A 279 -9.55 -3.88 6.37
N SER A 280 -8.62 -4.77 5.97
CA SER A 280 -7.44 -5.08 6.79
C SER A 280 -6.45 -3.92 6.90
N VAL A 281 -6.30 -3.13 5.84
CA VAL A 281 -5.46 -1.91 5.83
C VAL A 281 -6.07 -0.83 6.70
N ASP A 282 -7.38 -0.60 6.62
CA ASP A 282 -8.09 0.36 7.49
C ASP A 282 -7.95 -0.01 8.98
N GLN A 283 -8.07 -1.30 9.34
CA GLN A 283 -7.85 -1.76 10.72
C GLN A 283 -6.40 -1.54 11.19
N LEU A 284 -5.41 -1.81 10.33
CA LEU A 284 -4.01 -1.54 10.65
C LEU A 284 -3.74 -0.04 10.78
N GLN A 285 -4.34 0.80 9.94
CA GLN A 285 -4.20 2.25 9.98
C GLN A 285 -4.82 2.86 11.26
N GLN A 286 -6.01 2.41 11.67
CA GLN A 286 -6.62 2.80 12.95
C GLN A 286 -5.77 2.34 14.15
N SER A 287 -5.23 1.13 14.11
CA SER A 287 -4.33 0.60 15.14
C SER A 287 -3.02 1.40 15.24
N LEU A 288 -2.51 1.90 14.11
CA LEU A 288 -1.32 2.74 14.03
C LEU A 288 -1.60 4.16 14.55
N GLN A 289 -2.72 4.78 14.17
CA GLN A 289 -3.16 6.06 14.73
C GLN A 289 -3.32 5.99 16.27
N LEU A 290 -3.99 4.96 16.78
CA LEU A 290 -4.15 4.75 18.23
C LEU A 290 -2.81 4.51 18.95
N ARG A 291 -1.79 3.98 18.26
CA ARG A 291 -0.41 3.91 18.80
C ARG A 291 0.27 5.28 18.78
N GLU A 292 0.10 6.06 17.72
CA GLU A 292 0.69 7.39 17.57
C GLU A 292 0.13 8.37 18.62
N GLU A 293 -1.18 8.33 18.87
CA GLU A 293 -1.83 9.07 19.97
C GLU A 293 -1.24 8.66 21.34
N LYS A 294 -1.09 7.35 21.58
CA LYS A 294 -0.48 6.85 22.82
C LYS A 294 0.97 7.29 22.98
N VAL A 295 1.76 7.29 21.91
CA VAL A 295 3.13 7.83 21.93
C VAL A 295 3.12 9.31 22.31
N LYS A 296 2.27 10.14 21.70
CA LYS A 296 2.12 11.57 22.05
C LYS A 296 1.69 11.79 23.51
N THR A 297 0.84 10.93 24.07
CA THR A 297 0.51 10.99 25.52
C THR A 297 1.69 10.58 26.41
N VAL A 298 2.55 9.66 25.97
CA VAL A 298 3.77 9.29 26.70
C VAL A 298 4.83 10.38 26.59
N GLU A 299 5.01 11.00 25.42
CA GLU A 299 5.94 12.11 25.19
C GLU A 299 5.59 13.33 26.06
N THR A 300 4.31 13.74 26.07
CA THR A 300 3.85 14.86 26.91
C THR A 300 3.93 14.58 28.41
N LEU A 301 3.70 13.32 28.84
CA LEU A 301 3.95 12.91 30.23
C LEU A 301 5.44 12.91 30.58
N LEU A 302 6.32 12.47 29.68
CA LEU A 302 7.77 12.51 29.86
C LEU A 302 8.29 13.95 29.94
N GLU A 303 7.87 14.83 29.03
CA GLU A 303 8.20 16.26 29.06
C GLU A 303 7.73 16.92 30.37
N THR A 304 6.50 16.65 30.80
CA THR A 304 5.98 17.10 32.11
C THR A 304 6.84 16.59 33.26
N SER A 305 7.27 15.33 33.23
CA SER A 305 8.14 14.75 34.27
C SER A 305 9.55 15.35 34.29
N LEU A 306 10.12 15.68 33.12
CA LEU A 306 11.42 16.34 33.00
C LEU A 306 11.37 17.76 33.56
N ILE A 307 10.29 18.51 33.30
CA ILE A 307 10.05 19.83 33.90
C ILE A 307 9.93 19.72 35.43
N GLN A 308 9.21 18.72 35.94
CA GLN A 308 9.12 18.48 37.39
C GLN A 308 10.47 18.12 38.02
N VAL A 309 11.29 17.30 37.35
CA VAL A 309 12.65 16.96 37.80
C VAL A 309 13.55 18.20 37.80
N ALA A 310 13.53 19.03 36.76
CA ALA A 310 14.31 20.26 36.70
C ALA A 310 13.93 21.25 37.82
N ASN A 311 12.63 21.42 38.09
CA ASN A 311 12.14 22.25 39.20
C ASN A 311 12.60 21.69 40.56
N LYS A 312 12.51 20.37 40.76
CA LYS A 312 12.98 19.69 41.98
C LYS A 312 14.51 19.75 42.15
N GLU A 313 15.27 19.78 41.06
CA GLU A 313 16.72 19.97 41.12
C GLU A 313 17.08 21.40 41.55
N GLU A 314 16.34 22.42 41.10
CA GLU A 314 16.58 23.80 41.54
C GLU A 314 16.13 24.03 42.99
N GLU A 315 15.02 23.43 43.44
CA GLU A 315 14.66 23.36 44.87
C GLU A 315 15.82 22.76 45.70
N LEU A 316 16.41 21.65 45.24
CA LEU A 316 17.56 21.03 45.91
C LEU A 316 18.82 21.90 45.88
N LYS A 317 19.02 22.73 44.85
CA LYS A 317 20.13 23.72 44.82
C LYS A 317 19.91 24.85 45.83
N VAL A 318 18.68 25.30 46.04
CA VAL A 318 18.34 26.28 47.10
C VAL A 318 18.63 25.67 48.48
N VAL A 319 18.07 24.50 48.77
CA VAL A 319 18.27 23.80 50.07
C VAL A 319 19.75 23.49 50.34
N ARG A 320 20.56 23.19 49.31
CA ARG A 320 22.02 23.05 49.45
C ARG A 320 22.70 24.36 49.84
N LYS A 321 22.39 25.48 49.17
CA LYS A 321 22.94 26.81 49.52
C LYS A 321 22.56 27.22 50.94
N GLU A 322 21.32 26.94 51.36
CA GLU A 322 20.87 27.17 52.73
C GLU A 322 21.63 26.29 53.74
N SER A 323 21.85 25.01 53.41
CA SER A 323 22.63 24.07 54.23
C SER A 323 24.11 24.50 54.36
N GLU A 324 24.71 25.00 53.28
CA GLU A 324 26.07 25.57 53.28
C GLU A 324 26.14 26.86 54.12
N GLY A 325 25.14 27.74 54.02
CA GLY A 325 25.04 28.94 54.84
C GLY A 325 24.88 28.62 56.33
N LEU A 326 24.02 27.66 56.68
CA LEU A 326 23.86 27.17 58.06
C LEU A 326 25.15 26.52 58.59
N LYS A 327 25.88 25.78 57.75
CA LYS A 327 27.19 25.22 58.11
C LYS A 327 28.23 26.31 58.39
N GLN A 328 28.27 27.37 57.59
CA GLN A 328 29.15 28.53 57.83
C GLN A 328 28.78 29.27 59.13
N GLN A 329 27.47 29.39 59.44
CA GLN A 329 27.01 29.96 60.71
C GLN A 329 27.42 29.09 61.91
N LEU A 330 27.31 27.76 61.81
CA LEU A 330 27.77 26.84 62.85
C LEU A 330 29.29 26.93 63.07
N GLU A 331 30.09 26.95 62.00
CA GLU A 331 31.55 27.14 62.10
C GLU A 331 31.95 28.51 62.68
N ALA A 332 31.13 29.55 62.46
CA ALA A 332 31.33 30.87 63.08
C ALA A 332 31.00 30.85 64.58
N VAL A 333 29.89 30.22 64.98
CA VAL A 333 29.51 30.05 66.39
C VAL A 333 30.51 29.16 67.14
N GLU A 334 31.04 28.11 66.51
CA GLU A 334 32.09 27.26 67.09
C GLU A 334 33.39 28.06 67.34
N LYS A 335 33.82 28.88 66.37
CA LYS A 335 34.95 29.81 66.55
C LYS A 335 34.69 30.79 67.69
N GLN A 336 33.54 31.46 67.70
CA GLN A 336 33.16 32.38 68.78
C GLN A 336 33.14 31.68 70.15
N THR A 337 32.72 30.40 70.21
CA THR A 337 32.73 29.59 71.44
C THR A 337 34.15 29.25 71.90
N THR A 338 35.07 28.96 70.97
CA THR A 338 36.49 28.72 71.32
C THR A 338 37.22 30.01 71.74
N GLU A 339 36.91 31.15 71.12
CA GLU A 339 37.37 32.49 71.53
C GLU A 339 36.81 32.87 72.91
N GLN A 340 35.52 32.62 73.16
CA GLN A 340 34.91 32.83 74.47
C GLN A 340 35.56 31.95 75.54
N SER A 341 35.76 30.64 75.28
CA SER A 341 36.45 29.74 76.22
C SER A 341 37.91 30.15 76.47
N ALA A 342 38.59 30.74 75.48
CA ALA A 342 39.91 31.34 75.68
C ALA A 342 39.83 32.58 76.58
N SER A 343 38.81 33.44 76.41
CA SER A 343 38.59 34.58 77.30
C SER A 343 38.24 34.15 78.73
N GLU A 344 37.43 33.11 78.91
CA GLU A 344 37.06 32.55 80.21
C GLU A 344 38.29 32.05 80.97
N LYS A 345 39.23 31.39 80.29
CA LYS A 345 40.54 31.02 80.87
C LYS A 345 41.39 32.22 81.28
N THR A 346 41.36 33.32 80.52
CA THR A 346 42.06 34.56 80.94
C THR A 346 41.38 35.21 82.16
N VAL A 347 40.06 35.08 82.32
CA VAL A 347 39.34 35.52 83.52
C VAL A 347 39.66 34.61 84.71
N GLU A 348 39.72 33.29 84.52
CA GLU A 348 40.13 32.32 85.54
C GLU A 348 41.58 32.57 86.02
N GLU A 349 42.52 32.81 85.09
CA GLU A 349 43.88 33.26 85.41
C GLU A 349 43.91 34.59 86.18
N LEU A 350 43.01 35.54 85.88
CA LEU A 350 42.93 36.81 86.59
C LEU A 350 42.33 36.66 87.99
N LEU A 351 41.35 35.76 88.16
CA LEU A 351 40.80 35.41 89.47
C LEU A 351 41.85 34.77 90.37
N LEU A 352 42.65 33.82 89.86
CA LEU A 352 43.79 33.25 90.60
C LEU A 352 44.83 34.32 90.99
N LYS A 353 45.12 35.29 90.09
CA LYS A 353 46.01 36.43 90.39
C LYS A 353 45.41 37.44 91.38
N ILE A 354 44.08 37.49 91.52
CA ILE A 354 43.39 38.23 92.57
C ILE A 354 43.47 37.46 93.90
N GLU A 355 43.22 36.16 93.90
CA GLU A 355 43.27 35.32 95.10
C GLU A 355 44.70 35.25 95.69
N GLU A 356 45.74 35.11 94.87
CA GLU A 356 47.15 35.26 95.32
C GLU A 356 47.43 36.66 95.90
N ARG A 357 46.74 37.70 95.43
CA ARG A 357 46.90 39.07 95.95
C ARG A 357 46.15 39.26 97.25
N GLU A 358 44.95 38.71 97.38
CA GLU A 358 44.22 38.67 98.64
C GLU A 358 44.97 37.86 99.70
N GLU A 359 45.58 36.72 99.35
CA GLU A 359 46.37 35.95 100.31
C GLU A 359 47.65 36.68 100.71
N ARG A 360 48.30 37.39 99.77
CA ARG A 360 49.40 38.33 100.09
C ARG A 360 48.93 39.51 100.96
N ILE A 361 47.71 40.00 100.77
CA ILE A 361 47.10 41.03 101.63
C ILE A 361 46.82 40.44 103.01
N ARG A 362 46.15 39.30 103.15
CA ARG A 362 45.91 38.59 104.43
C ARG A 362 47.21 38.30 105.18
N SER A 363 48.29 37.97 104.47
CA SER A 363 49.64 37.77 105.03
C SER A 363 50.28 39.09 105.48
N ALA A 364 50.12 40.17 104.72
CA ALA A 364 50.56 41.52 105.09
C ALA A 364 49.74 42.09 106.27
N GLU A 365 48.43 41.86 106.32
CA GLU A 365 47.52 42.20 107.40
C GLU A 365 47.83 41.41 108.67
N GLY A 366 48.09 40.11 108.58
CA GLY A 366 48.56 39.30 109.71
C GLY A 366 49.94 39.74 110.22
N SER A 367 50.82 40.17 109.31
CA SER A 367 52.11 40.78 109.66
C SER A 367 51.94 42.14 110.32
N LEU A 368 50.98 42.95 109.86
CA LEU A 368 50.63 44.26 110.41
C LEU A 368 49.96 44.12 111.78
N GLN A 369 49.06 43.15 111.95
CA GLN A 369 48.44 42.82 113.24
C GLN A 369 49.50 42.34 114.21
N SER A 370 50.39 41.43 113.82
CA SER A 370 51.51 41.01 114.68
C SER A 370 52.48 42.15 114.98
N ALA A 371 52.61 43.15 114.10
CA ALA A 371 53.35 44.37 114.38
C ALA A 371 52.57 45.30 115.33
N MET A 372 51.23 45.38 115.23
CA MET A 372 50.37 46.20 116.07
C MET A 372 50.18 45.62 117.48
N ASP A 373 50.13 44.29 117.60
CA ASP A 373 50.15 43.57 118.87
C ASP A 373 51.47 43.84 119.58
N LYS A 374 52.60 43.69 118.88
CA LYS A 374 53.95 44.07 119.36
C LYS A 374 54.06 45.56 119.65
N GLU A 375 53.38 46.43 118.91
CA GLU A 375 53.35 47.88 119.20
C GLU A 375 52.43 48.19 120.40
N SER A 376 51.46 47.32 120.73
CA SER A 376 50.66 47.40 121.96
C SER A 376 51.38 46.83 123.19
N GLU A 377 52.19 45.77 122.99
CA GLU A 377 53.14 45.28 123.98
C GLU A 377 54.18 46.35 124.25
N ARG A 378 54.80 46.90 123.19
CA ARG A 378 55.65 48.09 123.27
C ARG A 378 54.90 49.29 123.83
N SER A 379 53.60 49.49 123.64
CA SER A 379 52.90 50.64 124.23
C SER A 379 52.77 50.49 125.75
N LYS A 380 52.54 49.27 126.25
CA LYS A 380 52.56 48.96 127.70
C LYS A 380 53.99 48.97 128.25
N GLU A 381 54.95 48.50 127.46
CA GLU A 381 56.37 48.53 127.77
C GLU A 381 56.92 49.96 127.70
N ILE A 382 56.35 50.85 126.87
CA ILE A 382 56.63 52.30 126.79
C ILE A 382 55.87 53.05 127.88
N GLU A 383 54.71 52.61 128.34
CA GLU A 383 54.05 53.19 129.53
C GLU A 383 54.87 52.87 130.80
N ASN A 384 55.31 51.61 130.93
CA ASN A 384 56.25 51.16 131.96
C ASN A 384 57.63 51.83 131.80
N LEU A 385 58.16 51.94 130.58
CA LEU A 385 59.40 52.66 130.27
C LEU A 385 59.21 54.17 130.25
N GLN A 386 58.01 54.74 130.35
CA GLN A 386 57.80 56.18 130.60
C GLN A 386 57.84 56.46 132.10
N GLN A 387 57.37 55.53 132.93
CA GLN A 387 57.62 55.55 134.38
C GLN A 387 59.11 55.33 134.67
N GLN A 388 59.77 54.39 133.97
CA GLN A 388 61.21 54.19 134.10
C GLN A 388 62.03 55.30 133.43
N LEU A 389 61.65 55.86 132.27
CA LEU A 389 62.32 57.04 131.69
C LEU A 389 62.04 58.33 132.46
N HIS A 390 60.95 58.45 133.23
CA HIS A 390 60.87 59.54 134.22
C HIS A 390 61.97 59.39 135.30
N THR A 391 62.43 58.15 135.53
CA THR A 391 63.47 57.78 136.50
C THR A 391 64.88 57.62 135.86
N LEU A 392 64.98 57.57 134.53
CA LEU A 392 66.20 57.23 133.78
C LEU A 392 66.51 58.14 132.58
N ASN A 393 65.62 59.08 132.20
CA ASN A 393 65.94 60.20 131.29
C ASN A 393 66.84 61.26 131.96
N THR A 394 67.40 60.93 133.13
CA THR A 394 68.62 61.51 133.67
C THR A 394 69.90 60.96 133.03
N GLU A 395 69.87 59.82 132.28
CA GLU A 395 71.08 59.10 131.81
C GLU A 395 70.98 58.40 130.39
N VAL A 396 71.66 58.93 129.32
CA VAL A 396 72.27 58.26 128.09
C VAL A 396 71.54 58.20 126.65
N ALA A 397 72.25 58.04 125.47
CA ALA A 397 71.76 58.05 124.01
C ALA A 397 72.67 57.44 122.79
N HIS A 398 72.21 56.81 121.60
CA HIS A 398 72.96 56.46 120.24
C HIS A 398 72.25 55.88 118.86
N LEU A 399 72.95 55.46 117.71
CA LEU A 399 72.50 55.17 116.21
C LEU A 399 73.41 54.16 115.25
N LYS A 400 73.36 53.68 113.89
CA LYS A 400 72.56 53.47 112.54
C LYS A 400 73.29 52.71 111.25
N SER A 401 72.66 52.27 110.05
CA SER A 401 73.14 51.94 108.55
C SER A 401 73.11 50.46 107.83
N ARG A 402 73.23 49.97 106.49
CA ARG A 402 73.06 50.30 104.95
C ARG A 402 72.88 49.11 103.77
N GLU A 403 73.43 49.06 102.46
CA GLU A 403 72.97 48.39 101.09
C GLU A 403 74.06 47.67 100.07
N ALA A 404 74.10 47.18 98.73
CA ALA A 404 73.43 46.94 97.31
C ALA A 404 74.32 45.99 96.25
N GLN A 405 74.31 45.58 94.88
CA GLN A 405 73.61 45.37 93.46
C GLN A 405 74.59 44.73 92.27
N ASP A 406 74.52 44.31 90.91
CA ASP A 406 73.66 43.88 89.65
C ASP A 406 74.40 43.27 88.26
N PRO A 407 73.80 42.73 87.08
CA PRO A 407 74.42 41.87 85.89
C PRO A 407 73.93 41.82 84.28
N ASN A 408 74.65 41.24 83.17
CA ASN A 408 74.23 40.79 81.68
C ASN A 408 75.34 40.10 80.65
N SER A 409 75.45 39.69 79.27
CA SER A 409 74.82 39.38 77.83
C SER A 409 75.88 38.92 76.64
N GLU A 410 75.85 38.52 75.26
CA GLU A 410 75.10 37.70 74.13
C GLU A 410 75.72 37.54 72.55
N LEU A 411 75.35 36.52 71.63
CA LEU A 411 75.19 36.29 70.03
C LEU A 411 76.16 36.01 68.69
N ASN A 412 75.79 35.09 67.66
CA ASN A 412 75.72 35.03 66.05
C ASN A 412 76.72 34.50 64.79
N VAL A 413 76.22 33.98 63.55
CA VAL A 413 76.62 33.99 61.98
C VAL A 413 77.31 32.86 60.94
N LYS A 414 76.87 32.62 59.59
CA LYS A 414 77.56 32.29 58.16
C LYS A 414 77.12 31.25 56.94
N LEU A 415 77.85 30.98 55.73
CA LEU A 415 77.38 30.49 54.28
C LEU A 415 78.32 29.87 53.04
N GLN A 416 77.79 29.21 51.89
CA GLN A 416 78.12 28.98 50.34
C GLN A 416 78.96 27.80 49.51
N GLU A 417 78.61 27.37 48.21
CA GLU A 417 79.41 26.95 46.91
C GLU A 417 78.97 25.78 45.84
N LEU A 418 79.69 25.45 44.68
CA LEU A 418 79.24 24.84 43.33
C LEU A 418 80.20 23.88 42.46
N GLN A 419 79.73 23.03 41.47
CA GLN A 419 80.47 22.57 40.20
C GLN A 419 79.68 21.85 39.01
N ALA A 420 80.34 21.61 37.85
CA ALA A 420 80.01 21.35 36.39
C ALA A 420 79.90 19.86 35.85
N LEU A 421 79.68 19.46 34.55
CA LEU A 421 78.93 19.90 33.31
C LEU A 421 79.22 18.96 32.05
N LEU A 422 78.24 18.70 31.14
CA LEU A 422 78.35 18.10 29.74
C LEU A 422 78.64 16.55 29.63
N THR A 423 78.38 15.75 28.56
CA THR A 423 78.00 15.89 27.12
C THR A 423 76.91 14.87 26.64
N ALA A 424 76.52 14.88 25.35
CA ALA A 424 75.61 13.90 24.72
C ALA A 424 75.86 13.72 23.19
N LYS A 425 75.41 12.59 22.61
CA LYS A 425 75.48 12.18 21.16
C LYS A 425 76.92 11.95 20.64
N ASP A 426 77.23 11.08 19.65
CA ASP A 426 76.50 10.37 18.58
C ASP A 426 76.63 8.82 18.69
N GLN A 427 75.80 7.95 18.11
CA GLN A 427 75.50 7.65 16.69
C GLN A 427 76.67 7.04 15.88
N ASP A 428 76.91 5.73 16.07
CA ASP A 428 77.59 4.87 15.10
C ASP A 428 76.54 4.08 14.30
N VAL A 429 76.51 4.28 12.98
CA VAL A 429 75.73 3.48 12.03
C VAL A 429 76.69 2.68 11.17
N GLU A 430 77.13 1.51 11.64
CA GLU A 430 77.79 0.54 10.78
C GLU A 430 77.78 -0.89 11.33
N ARG A 431 76.99 -1.77 10.70
CA ARG A 431 77.59 -2.70 9.73
C ARG A 431 76.55 -3.28 8.76
N LEU A 432 76.74 -2.92 7.49
CA LEU A 432 76.52 -3.70 6.26
C LEU A 432 75.36 -4.70 6.25
N GLN A 433 74.32 -4.50 5.43
CA GLN A 433 74.37 -4.66 3.97
C GLN A 433 74.96 -6.01 3.53
N LYS A 434 74.10 -6.85 2.92
CA LYS A 434 74.49 -7.92 1.98
C LYS A 434 75.34 -9.06 2.60
N GLU A 435 75.56 -10.20 1.96
CA GLU A 435 75.24 -10.77 0.64
C GLU A 435 75.06 -12.31 0.90
N LEU A 436 74.41 -13.20 0.13
CA LEU A 436 73.57 -13.17 -1.08
C LEU A 436 73.30 -14.65 -1.49
N GLU A 437 72.13 -14.97 -2.07
CA GLU A 437 71.87 -16.18 -2.91
C GLU A 437 71.88 -17.59 -2.22
N LYS A 438 71.39 -18.71 -2.83
CA LYS A 438 70.84 -18.97 -4.20
C LYS A 438 69.85 -20.16 -4.26
N LYS A 439 68.95 -20.14 -5.27
CA LYS A 439 68.17 -21.27 -5.88
C LYS A 439 67.11 -21.99 -4.98
N MET A 440 66.13 -22.76 -5.51
CA MET A 440 65.89 -23.40 -6.83
C MET A 440 64.40 -23.42 -7.25
N GLU A 441 64.10 -23.47 -8.57
CA GLU A 441 62.93 -24.14 -9.21
C GLU A 441 63.07 -24.12 -10.76
N GLU A 442 62.71 -25.19 -11.52
CA GLU A 442 62.75 -25.21 -13.01
C GLU A 442 62.12 -26.46 -13.71
N LYS A 443 61.56 -26.33 -14.96
CA LYS A 443 61.33 -27.46 -15.93
C LYS A 443 61.02 -27.13 -17.43
N GLN A 444 60.56 -28.13 -18.22
CA GLN A 444 60.99 -28.50 -19.61
C GLN A 444 59.85 -29.27 -20.41
N GLN A 445 59.78 -29.53 -21.76
CA GLN A 445 60.50 -29.11 -23.00
C GLN A 445 59.85 -29.62 -24.37
N THR A 446 59.52 -28.72 -25.32
CA THR A 446 59.80 -28.81 -26.80
C THR A 446 58.98 -29.77 -27.79
N PRO A 447 59.40 -30.22 -29.04
CA PRO A 447 58.72 -29.80 -30.31
C PRO A 447 58.64 -30.74 -31.60
N SER A 448 57.91 -30.26 -32.66
CA SER A 448 58.07 -30.26 -34.18
C SER A 448 58.77 -31.34 -35.09
N ALA A 449 58.34 -31.48 -36.38
CA ALA A 449 59.06 -32.14 -37.53
C ALA A 449 58.50 -31.89 -38.99
N ALA A 450 59.30 -32.26 -40.05
CA ALA A 450 58.97 -32.66 -41.48
C ALA A 450 58.99 -31.66 -42.71
N PRO A 451 59.52 -32.07 -43.92
CA PRO A 451 59.40 -31.31 -45.21
C PRO A 451 59.28 -32.10 -46.58
N SER A 452 59.14 -31.35 -47.70
CA SER A 452 59.43 -31.63 -49.16
C SER A 452 58.26 -31.96 -50.14
N HIS A 453 58.39 -31.56 -51.44
CA HIS A 453 57.27 -30.85 -52.12
C HIS A 453 56.85 -31.15 -53.60
N GLU A 454 57.71 -31.57 -54.56
CA GLU A 454 57.37 -31.41 -56.00
C GLU A 454 56.83 -32.61 -56.81
N LEU A 455 57.38 -33.83 -56.72
CA LEU A 455 56.73 -35.00 -57.36
C LEU A 455 55.40 -35.37 -56.69
N THR A 456 55.24 -34.95 -55.44
CA THR A 456 53.96 -34.89 -54.74
C THR A 456 52.97 -33.92 -55.37
N SER A 457 53.35 -32.99 -56.25
CA SER A 457 52.46 -31.93 -56.77
C SER A 457 51.45 -32.42 -57.81
N GLU A 458 51.88 -33.08 -58.89
CA GLU A 458 50.95 -33.63 -59.90
C GLU A 458 50.17 -34.82 -59.36
N LEU A 459 50.81 -35.65 -58.53
CA LEU A 459 50.12 -36.72 -57.80
C LEU A 459 49.06 -36.11 -56.88
N ALA A 460 49.40 -35.06 -56.11
CA ALA A 460 48.42 -34.30 -55.33
C ALA A 460 47.39 -33.59 -56.19
N GLU A 461 47.59 -33.24 -57.48
CA GLU A 461 46.54 -32.63 -58.30
C GLU A 461 45.53 -33.68 -58.83
N LYS A 462 45.92 -34.95 -58.92
CA LYS A 462 45.02 -36.07 -59.22
C LYS A 462 44.38 -36.62 -57.95
N ASP A 463 45.16 -36.82 -56.90
CA ASP A 463 44.67 -37.19 -55.58
C ASP A 463 43.74 -36.11 -55.03
N LYS A 464 44.02 -34.81 -55.22
CA LYS A 464 43.11 -33.71 -54.87
C LYS A 464 41.77 -33.80 -55.59
N ARG A 465 41.74 -34.11 -56.90
CA ARG A 465 40.46 -34.31 -57.60
C ARG A 465 39.73 -35.56 -57.11
N LEU A 466 40.45 -36.59 -56.70
CA LEU A 466 39.86 -37.79 -56.10
C LEU A 466 39.36 -37.52 -54.68
N THR A 467 40.07 -36.73 -53.85
CA THR A 467 39.61 -36.32 -52.53
C THR A 467 38.47 -35.31 -52.64
N GLU A 468 38.48 -34.35 -53.56
CA GLU A 468 37.36 -33.44 -53.84
C GLU A 468 36.09 -34.25 -54.19
N LEU A 469 36.16 -35.19 -55.13
CA LEU A 469 35.00 -36.04 -55.48
C LEU A 469 34.62 -37.01 -54.35
N GLN A 470 35.57 -37.50 -53.55
CA GLN A 470 35.29 -38.38 -52.42
C GLN A 470 34.72 -37.60 -51.21
N GLU A 471 35.11 -36.34 -51.03
CA GLU A 471 34.56 -35.38 -50.09
C GLU A 471 33.15 -34.98 -50.50
N GLU A 472 32.87 -34.71 -51.79
CA GLU A 472 31.51 -34.49 -52.30
C GLU A 472 30.62 -35.72 -52.08
N LEU A 473 31.10 -36.93 -52.37
CA LEU A 473 30.36 -38.18 -52.12
C LEU A 473 30.12 -38.43 -50.63
N VAL A 474 31.09 -38.10 -49.77
CA VAL A 474 30.93 -38.16 -48.30
C VAL A 474 29.98 -37.07 -47.80
N GLN A 475 30.02 -35.85 -48.36
CA GLN A 475 29.14 -34.74 -48.01
C GLN A 475 27.69 -35.05 -48.40
N MET A 476 27.46 -35.59 -49.60
CA MET A 476 26.14 -36.04 -50.05
C MET A 476 25.63 -37.22 -49.22
N ARG A 477 26.49 -38.18 -48.87
CA ARG A 477 26.14 -39.27 -47.94
C ARG A 477 25.78 -38.73 -46.55
N ASN A 478 26.55 -37.80 -46.02
CA ASN A 478 26.32 -37.16 -44.73
C ASN A 478 25.03 -36.33 -44.73
N SER A 479 24.72 -35.66 -45.85
CA SER A 479 23.45 -34.94 -46.05
C SER A 479 22.25 -35.90 -46.03
N VAL A 480 22.30 -37.00 -46.80
CA VAL A 480 21.25 -38.03 -46.80
C VAL A 480 21.09 -38.66 -45.42
N GLU A 481 22.18 -38.99 -44.73
CA GLU A 481 22.13 -39.55 -43.38
C GLU A 481 21.64 -38.54 -42.33
N HIS A 482 21.95 -37.25 -42.48
CA HIS A 482 21.39 -36.17 -41.65
C HIS A 482 19.87 -36.03 -41.89
N HIS A 483 19.41 -36.04 -43.14
CA HIS A 483 17.97 -36.02 -43.45
C HIS A 483 17.25 -37.29 -42.93
N ARG A 484 17.88 -38.46 -43.00
CA ARG A 484 17.38 -39.71 -42.41
C ARG A 484 17.25 -39.62 -40.90
N LYS A 485 18.30 -39.16 -40.19
CA LYS A 485 18.28 -38.94 -38.74
C LYS A 485 17.19 -37.93 -38.34
N LYS A 486 17.12 -36.78 -39.03
CA LYS A 486 16.08 -35.77 -38.82
C LYS A 486 14.67 -36.31 -39.06
N ASN A 487 14.47 -37.22 -40.02
CA ASN A 487 13.17 -37.87 -40.22
C ASN A 487 12.83 -38.86 -39.10
N ASN A 488 13.81 -39.63 -38.60
CA ASN A 488 13.62 -40.52 -37.45
C ASN A 488 13.31 -39.73 -36.18
N GLU A 489 14.07 -38.68 -35.88
CA GLU A 489 13.80 -37.77 -34.76
C GLU A 489 12.39 -37.16 -34.85
N LEU A 490 11.93 -36.76 -36.04
CA LEU A 490 10.57 -36.25 -36.22
C LEU A 490 9.51 -37.34 -36.00
N ARG A 491 9.78 -38.60 -36.35
CA ARG A 491 8.88 -39.73 -36.02
C ARG A 491 8.84 -39.99 -34.52
N GLU A 492 9.98 -39.99 -33.85
CA GLU A 492 10.09 -40.17 -32.39
C GLU A 492 9.40 -39.04 -31.63
N LYS A 493 9.62 -37.77 -32.06
CA LYS A 493 8.96 -36.59 -31.49
C LYS A 493 7.44 -36.61 -31.75
N ASN A 494 6.99 -36.98 -32.95
CA ASN A 494 5.55 -37.13 -33.26
C ASN A 494 4.90 -38.31 -32.51
N TRP A 495 5.61 -39.42 -32.33
CA TRP A 495 5.13 -40.58 -31.58
C TRP A 495 5.01 -40.26 -30.09
N SER A 496 6.02 -39.62 -29.50
CA SER A 496 5.98 -39.14 -28.11
C SER A 496 4.90 -38.07 -27.91
N ALA A 497 4.67 -37.17 -28.88
CA ALA A 497 3.56 -36.23 -28.86
C ALA A 497 2.18 -36.93 -28.92
N MET A 498 2.04 -37.99 -29.73
CA MET A 498 0.82 -38.79 -29.79
C MET A 498 0.57 -39.57 -28.49
N GLU A 499 1.63 -40.14 -27.89
CA GLU A 499 1.58 -40.82 -26.59
C GLU A 499 1.17 -39.84 -25.48
N ALA A 500 1.77 -38.64 -25.45
CA ALA A 500 1.40 -37.58 -24.52
C ALA A 500 -0.05 -37.11 -24.71
N LEU A 501 -0.51 -36.94 -25.95
CA LEU A 501 -1.91 -36.59 -26.24
C LEU A 501 -2.86 -37.68 -25.74
N SER A 502 -2.60 -38.96 -26.02
CA SER A 502 -3.41 -40.08 -25.53
C SER A 502 -3.41 -40.19 -23.99
N ALA A 503 -2.28 -39.89 -23.33
CA ALA A 503 -2.19 -39.78 -21.87
C ALA A 503 -3.04 -38.60 -21.33
N THR A 504 -3.10 -37.46 -22.03
CA THR A 504 -4.01 -36.37 -21.64
C THR A 504 -5.48 -36.69 -21.91
N GLU A 505 -5.80 -37.36 -23.01
CA GLU A 505 -7.18 -37.77 -23.35
C GLU A 505 -7.72 -38.76 -22.32
N THR A 506 -6.97 -39.81 -21.99
CA THR A 506 -7.35 -40.80 -20.97
C THR A 506 -7.46 -40.17 -19.57
N LEU A 507 -6.58 -39.22 -19.21
CA LEU A 507 -6.71 -38.44 -17.97
C LEU A 507 -7.97 -37.56 -17.97
N LEU A 508 -8.33 -36.94 -19.10
CA LEU A 508 -9.53 -36.11 -19.22
C LEU A 508 -10.82 -36.97 -19.18
N GLN A 509 -10.86 -38.13 -19.83
CA GLN A 509 -11.96 -39.09 -19.68
C GLN A 509 -12.08 -39.58 -18.22
N GLY A 510 -10.96 -39.84 -17.54
CA GLY A 510 -10.93 -40.20 -16.12
C GLY A 510 -11.48 -39.09 -15.22
N LYS A 511 -11.11 -37.84 -15.48
CA LYS A 511 -11.65 -36.67 -14.75
C LYS A 511 -13.14 -36.45 -15.02
N LEU A 512 -13.57 -36.54 -16.29
CA LEU A 512 -14.97 -36.38 -16.69
C LEU A 512 -15.88 -37.45 -16.07
N THR A 513 -15.47 -38.72 -16.13
CA THR A 513 -16.24 -39.83 -15.53
C THR A 513 -16.23 -39.80 -14.00
N LYS A 514 -15.18 -39.27 -13.36
CA LYS A 514 -15.16 -39.00 -11.92
C LYS A 514 -16.10 -37.86 -11.54
N SER A 515 -16.00 -36.72 -12.21
CA SER A 515 -16.87 -35.55 -12.00
C SER A 515 -18.35 -35.90 -12.22
N ALA A 516 -18.69 -36.65 -13.27
CA ALA A 516 -20.07 -37.10 -13.50
C ALA A 516 -20.62 -37.95 -12.34
N LYS A 517 -19.81 -38.85 -11.76
CA LYS A 517 -20.18 -39.63 -10.57
C LYS A 517 -20.32 -38.77 -9.31
N GLU A 518 -19.46 -37.76 -9.15
CA GLU A 518 -19.53 -36.81 -8.03
C GLU A 518 -20.79 -35.95 -8.13
N HIS A 519 -21.14 -35.43 -9.31
CA HIS A 519 -22.40 -34.71 -9.54
C HIS A 519 -23.63 -35.60 -9.30
N GLN A 520 -23.61 -36.85 -9.78
CA GLN A 520 -24.69 -37.81 -9.53
C GLN A 520 -24.87 -38.08 -8.02
N SER A 521 -23.79 -38.31 -7.28
CA SER A 521 -23.84 -38.55 -5.84
C SER A 521 -24.29 -37.31 -5.04
N VAL A 522 -23.94 -36.10 -5.47
CA VAL A 522 -24.43 -34.85 -4.86
C VAL A 522 -25.93 -34.66 -5.14
N LEU A 523 -26.39 -34.94 -6.36
CA LEU A 523 -27.80 -34.88 -6.72
C LEU A 523 -28.62 -35.85 -5.86
N GLU A 524 -28.23 -37.13 -5.80
CA GLU A 524 -28.87 -38.14 -4.96
C GLU A 524 -28.93 -37.72 -3.47
N SER A 525 -27.88 -37.08 -2.96
CA SER A 525 -27.85 -36.54 -1.59
C SER A 525 -28.82 -35.38 -1.39
N MET A 526 -28.91 -34.42 -2.32
CA MET A 526 -29.84 -33.28 -2.24
C MET A 526 -31.30 -33.71 -2.41
N GLU A 527 -31.57 -34.70 -3.27
CA GLU A 527 -32.88 -35.33 -3.40
C GLU A 527 -33.28 -36.07 -2.11
N ALA A 528 -32.33 -36.77 -1.46
CA ALA A 528 -32.56 -37.46 -0.18
C ALA A 528 -32.84 -36.47 0.96
N GLU A 529 -32.11 -35.35 1.03
CA GLU A 529 -32.39 -34.28 1.98
C GLU A 529 -33.75 -33.62 1.72
N SER A 530 -34.10 -33.39 0.45
CA SER A 530 -35.41 -32.85 0.04
C SER A 530 -36.57 -33.79 0.42
N ARG A 531 -36.39 -35.11 0.23
CA ARG A 531 -37.31 -36.16 0.71
C ARG A 531 -37.51 -36.09 2.22
N ALA A 532 -36.40 -36.02 2.99
CA ALA A 532 -36.44 -35.95 4.45
C ALA A 532 -37.07 -34.64 4.97
N PHE A 533 -36.81 -33.51 4.32
CA PHE A 533 -37.37 -32.21 4.67
C PHE A 533 -38.89 -32.16 4.50
N LEU A 534 -39.40 -32.57 3.34
CA LEU A 534 -40.83 -32.58 3.04
C LEU A 534 -41.60 -33.56 3.92
N HIS A 535 -41.05 -34.75 4.20
CA HIS A 535 -41.64 -35.69 5.16
C HIS A 535 -41.64 -35.14 6.59
N ARG A 536 -40.65 -34.33 7.00
CA ARG A 536 -40.66 -33.64 8.29
C ARG A 536 -41.72 -32.54 8.38
N LEU A 537 -42.07 -31.90 7.26
CA LEU A 537 -43.16 -30.92 7.21
C LEU A 537 -44.55 -31.58 7.23
N LEU A 538 -44.73 -32.72 6.54
CA LEU A 538 -45.99 -33.46 6.49
C LEU A 538 -45.82 -34.95 6.86
N PRO A 539 -45.73 -35.29 8.17
CA PRO A 539 -45.49 -36.66 8.64
C PRO A 539 -46.62 -37.68 8.37
N HIS A 540 -47.73 -37.23 7.77
CA HIS A 540 -48.87 -38.09 7.42
C HIS A 540 -48.78 -38.68 6.01
N VAL A 541 -47.83 -38.21 5.16
CA VAL A 541 -47.61 -38.73 3.81
C VAL A 541 -46.51 -39.80 3.86
N PRO A 542 -46.74 -41.05 3.40
CA PRO A 542 -45.78 -42.14 3.56
C PRO A 542 -44.51 -41.97 2.70
N LEU A 543 -43.36 -42.35 3.27
CA LEU A 543 -42.10 -42.51 2.54
C LEU A 543 -42.19 -43.69 1.54
N PRO A 544 -41.80 -43.54 0.26
CA PRO A 544 -41.84 -44.62 -0.71
C PRO A 544 -40.56 -45.46 -0.74
N SER A 545 -40.65 -46.61 -1.41
CA SER A 545 -39.51 -47.49 -1.73
C SER A 545 -38.89 -47.22 -3.11
N ASP A 546 -39.37 -46.22 -3.85
CA ASP A 546 -38.91 -45.89 -5.21
C ASP A 546 -37.65 -45.01 -5.19
N GLN A 547 -36.66 -45.35 -6.03
CA GLN A 547 -35.39 -44.62 -6.14
C GLN A 547 -35.51 -43.30 -6.94
N ASP A 548 -36.55 -43.15 -7.77
CA ASP A 548 -36.82 -41.95 -8.57
C ASP A 548 -37.42 -40.82 -7.72
N HIS A 549 -36.83 -39.62 -7.76
CA HIS A 549 -37.28 -38.47 -6.98
C HIS A 549 -38.46 -37.75 -7.63
N HIS A 550 -38.49 -37.65 -8.96
CA HIS A 550 -39.56 -36.97 -9.68
C HIS A 550 -40.87 -37.73 -9.59
N LYS A 551 -40.81 -39.07 -9.77
CA LYS A 551 -41.97 -39.96 -9.57
C LYS A 551 -42.47 -39.93 -8.14
N TRP A 552 -41.59 -39.77 -7.14
CA TRP A 552 -42.03 -39.58 -5.76
C TRP A 552 -42.76 -38.24 -5.55
N LEU A 553 -42.22 -37.13 -6.03
CA LEU A 553 -42.84 -35.80 -5.84
C LEU A 553 -44.29 -35.75 -6.34
N GLN A 554 -44.58 -36.39 -7.48
CA GLN A 554 -45.96 -36.52 -8.00
C GLN A 554 -46.89 -37.29 -7.04
N ASN A 555 -46.40 -38.39 -6.45
CA ASN A 555 -47.17 -39.17 -5.46
C ASN A 555 -47.37 -38.40 -4.14
N PHE A 556 -46.38 -37.59 -3.74
CA PHE A 556 -46.47 -36.72 -2.56
C PHE A 556 -47.49 -35.60 -2.75
N GLU A 557 -47.49 -34.96 -3.93
CA GLU A 557 -48.48 -33.93 -4.32
C GLU A 557 -49.92 -34.49 -4.33
N ALA A 558 -50.13 -35.68 -4.91
CA ALA A 558 -51.42 -36.36 -4.88
C ALA A 558 -51.90 -36.62 -3.43
N SER A 559 -51.01 -37.14 -2.57
CA SER A 559 -51.31 -37.41 -1.16
C SER A 559 -51.64 -36.14 -0.35
N MET A 560 -51.02 -35.01 -0.69
CA MET A 560 -51.32 -33.71 -0.06
C MET A 560 -52.71 -33.20 -0.47
N ASN A 561 -53.08 -33.33 -1.75
CA ASN A 561 -54.38 -32.88 -2.25
C ASN A 561 -55.56 -33.64 -1.62
N GLU A 562 -55.45 -34.95 -1.43
CA GLU A 562 -56.46 -35.75 -0.71
C GLU A 562 -56.62 -35.30 0.75
N SER A 563 -55.54 -34.84 1.39
CA SER A 563 -55.51 -34.37 2.78
C SER A 563 -56.07 -32.95 2.99
N SER A 564 -56.31 -32.19 1.91
CA SER A 564 -56.58 -30.74 1.96
C SER A 564 -58.02 -30.36 2.36
N SER A 565 -58.96 -31.31 2.29
CA SER A 565 -60.41 -31.07 2.25
C SER A 565 -61.09 -30.55 3.54
N GLY A 566 -60.34 -30.30 4.63
CA GLY A 566 -60.90 -29.95 5.95
C GLY A 566 -60.44 -28.64 6.60
N GLY A 567 -59.60 -27.82 5.94
CA GLY A 567 -58.83 -26.76 6.62
C GLY A 567 -59.01 -25.29 6.20
N GLN A 568 -59.89 -24.97 5.25
CA GLN A 568 -59.79 -23.67 4.54
C GLN A 568 -60.33 -22.43 5.28
N GLU A 569 -61.38 -22.54 6.11
CA GLU A 569 -62.06 -21.34 6.66
C GLU A 569 -61.17 -20.51 7.59
N GLY A 570 -60.47 -21.14 8.54
CA GLY A 570 -59.61 -20.45 9.52
C GLY A 570 -58.33 -19.82 8.96
N LEU A 571 -58.02 -20.03 7.67
CA LEU A 571 -56.95 -19.33 6.96
C LEU A 571 -57.48 -18.10 6.20
N ALA A 572 -58.71 -18.17 5.66
CA ALA A 572 -59.34 -17.04 4.99
C ALA A 572 -59.64 -15.88 5.95
N GLU A 573 -60.06 -16.18 7.19
CA GLU A 573 -60.30 -15.16 8.21
C GLU A 573 -59.01 -14.43 8.61
N LYS A 574 -57.92 -15.17 8.85
CA LYS A 574 -56.59 -14.59 9.17
C LYS A 574 -55.99 -13.79 8.03
N LEU A 575 -56.22 -14.18 6.78
CA LEU A 575 -55.81 -13.37 5.62
C LEU A 575 -56.51 -12.02 5.62
N LYS A 576 -57.83 -12.01 5.88
CA LYS A 576 -58.64 -10.78 5.97
C LYS A 576 -58.23 -9.89 7.15
N GLU A 577 -57.91 -10.47 8.31
CA GLU A 577 -57.35 -9.73 9.45
C GLU A 577 -56.00 -9.07 9.09
N ALA A 578 -55.13 -9.78 8.37
CA ALA A 578 -53.84 -9.25 7.92
C ALA A 578 -54.00 -8.13 6.86
N GLU A 579 -54.93 -8.26 5.92
CA GLU A 579 -55.27 -7.21 4.95
C GLU A 579 -55.84 -5.95 5.63
N GLU A 580 -56.70 -6.11 6.63
CA GLU A 580 -57.23 -4.99 7.41
C GLU A 580 -56.14 -4.31 8.26
N ALA A 581 -55.25 -5.08 8.87
CA ALA A 581 -54.08 -4.54 9.59
C ALA A 581 -53.10 -3.80 8.66
N GLN A 582 -52.81 -4.34 7.47
CA GLN A 582 -51.98 -3.68 6.45
C GLN A 582 -52.60 -2.34 6.02
N LYS A 583 -53.93 -2.29 5.85
CA LYS A 583 -54.67 -1.08 5.48
C LYS A 583 -54.63 -0.01 6.57
N VAL A 584 -54.65 -0.39 7.85
CA VAL A 584 -54.43 0.55 8.98
C VAL A 584 -53.00 1.08 8.96
N LEU A 585 -51.99 0.20 8.89
CA LEU A 585 -50.57 0.60 8.86
C LEU A 585 -50.23 1.51 7.68
N GLN A 586 -50.84 1.30 6.50
CA GLN A 586 -50.68 2.20 5.36
C GLN A 586 -51.21 3.61 5.67
N LYS A 587 -52.41 3.71 6.26
CA LYS A 587 -53.03 4.99 6.64
C LYS A 587 -52.21 5.71 7.72
N ASP A 588 -51.61 4.99 8.65
CA ASP A 588 -50.72 5.55 9.66
C ASP A 588 -49.43 6.08 9.00
N CYS A 589 -48.86 5.34 8.04
CA CYS A 589 -47.71 5.81 7.25
C CYS A 589 -48.03 7.07 6.41
N GLU A 590 -49.22 7.17 5.83
CA GLU A 590 -49.70 8.39 5.15
C GLU A 590 -49.86 9.55 6.14
N THR A 591 -50.31 9.28 7.37
CA THR A 591 -50.43 10.27 8.45
C THR A 591 -49.06 10.76 8.92
N TYR A 592 -48.09 9.86 9.14
CA TYR A 592 -46.71 10.23 9.49
C TYR A 592 -46.04 11.07 8.39
N LYS A 593 -46.21 10.70 7.11
CA LYS A 593 -45.71 11.52 5.98
C LYS A 593 -46.27 12.93 5.99
N LYS A 594 -47.58 13.08 6.27
CA LYS A 594 -48.22 14.40 6.39
C LYS A 594 -47.65 15.21 7.57
N VAL A 595 -47.53 14.62 8.75
CA VAL A 595 -46.97 15.31 9.94
C VAL A 595 -45.52 15.71 9.70
N LEU A 596 -44.71 14.87 9.06
CA LEU A 596 -43.33 15.20 8.69
C LEU A 596 -43.28 16.44 7.77
N ALA A 597 -44.07 16.47 6.71
CA ALA A 597 -44.14 17.63 5.80
C ALA A 597 -44.65 18.91 6.51
N GLU A 598 -45.58 18.79 7.46
CA GLU A 598 -46.03 19.92 8.29
C GLU A 598 -44.91 20.41 9.23
N THR A 599 -44.11 19.51 9.82
CA THR A 599 -42.96 19.90 10.65
C THR A 599 -41.80 20.48 9.85
N GLU A 600 -41.50 19.95 8.66
CA GLU A 600 -40.52 20.50 7.72
C GLU A 600 -40.93 21.92 7.28
N GLY A 601 -42.20 22.10 6.94
CA GLY A 601 -42.78 23.42 6.63
C GLY A 601 -42.88 24.38 7.84
N ILE A 602 -42.71 23.91 9.08
CA ILE A 602 -42.51 24.78 10.27
C ILE A 602 -41.03 25.14 10.39
N LEU A 603 -40.12 24.16 10.30
CA LEU A 603 -38.67 24.36 10.38
C LEU A 603 -38.17 25.33 9.31
N GLN A 604 -38.63 25.19 8.06
CA GLN A 604 -38.25 26.10 6.96
C GLN A 604 -38.68 27.55 7.23
N ARG A 605 -39.87 27.76 7.81
CA ARG A 605 -40.33 29.11 8.21
C ARG A 605 -39.53 29.68 9.38
N LEU A 606 -39.14 28.84 10.35
CA LEU A 606 -38.25 29.25 11.44
C LEU A 606 -36.86 29.62 10.91
N GLN A 607 -36.30 28.82 10.00
CA GLN A 607 -35.01 29.11 9.36
C GLN A 607 -35.05 30.47 8.65
N SER A 608 -36.01 30.71 7.75
CA SER A 608 -36.11 31.99 7.04
C SER A 608 -36.39 33.18 7.98
N SER A 609 -37.08 32.96 9.11
CA SER A 609 -37.24 33.99 10.14
C SER A 609 -35.92 34.33 10.85
N VAL A 610 -35.07 33.33 11.13
CA VAL A 610 -33.74 33.53 11.73
C VAL A 610 -32.80 34.20 10.73
N GLU A 611 -32.79 33.77 9.46
CA GLU A 611 -32.01 34.41 8.38
C GLU A 611 -32.41 35.88 8.18
N GLN A 612 -33.70 36.20 8.28
CA GLN A 612 -34.22 37.57 8.24
C GLN A 612 -33.83 38.39 9.49
N GLU A 613 -33.81 37.77 10.68
CA GLU A 613 -33.38 38.48 11.89
C GLU A 613 -31.86 38.72 11.89
N GLU A 614 -31.04 37.72 11.50
CA GLU A 614 -29.59 37.89 11.37
C GLU A 614 -29.22 38.98 10.36
N THR A 615 -29.92 39.07 9.22
CA THR A 615 -29.67 40.13 8.24
C THR A 615 -30.04 41.51 8.78
N SER A 616 -31.16 41.63 9.53
CA SER A 616 -31.50 42.87 10.25
C SER A 616 -30.48 43.23 11.34
N TRP A 617 -29.91 42.25 12.05
CA TRP A 617 -28.84 42.50 13.03
C TRP A 617 -27.51 42.87 12.39
N ARG A 618 -27.16 42.27 11.24
CA ARG A 618 -25.99 42.67 10.43
C ARG A 618 -26.11 44.13 9.95
N GLU A 619 -27.26 44.52 9.41
CA GLU A 619 -27.53 45.91 8.99
C GLU A 619 -27.42 46.90 10.17
N LYS A 620 -28.04 46.59 11.32
CA LYS A 620 -27.92 47.42 12.54
C LYS A 620 -26.49 47.55 13.03
N LEU A 621 -25.70 46.48 12.97
CA LEU A 621 -24.28 46.48 13.36
C LEU A 621 -23.45 47.35 12.41
N GLU A 622 -23.67 47.22 11.09
CA GLU A 622 -22.99 48.04 10.08
C GLU A 622 -23.32 49.53 10.25
N VAL A 623 -24.60 49.88 10.46
CA VAL A 623 -25.02 51.26 10.76
C VAL A 623 -24.39 51.78 12.05
N SER A 624 -24.31 50.96 13.10
CA SER A 624 -23.65 51.34 14.36
C SER A 624 -22.13 51.53 14.18
N GLN A 625 -21.48 50.74 13.34
CA GLN A 625 -20.06 50.85 13.03
C GLN A 625 -19.76 52.06 12.14
N ALA A 626 -20.65 52.39 11.20
CA ALA A 626 -20.60 53.61 10.39
C ALA A 626 -20.75 54.86 11.27
N GLN A 627 -21.68 54.85 12.25
CA GLN A 627 -21.81 55.93 13.23
C GLN A 627 -20.56 56.07 14.11
N LEU A 628 -20.03 54.96 14.65
CA LEU A 628 -18.83 55.00 15.50
C LEU A 628 -17.59 55.52 14.73
N THR A 629 -17.42 55.13 13.47
CA THR A 629 -16.34 55.64 12.63
C THR A 629 -16.56 57.10 12.22
N GLN A 630 -17.79 57.53 11.96
CA GLN A 630 -18.11 58.94 11.73
C GLN A 630 -17.78 59.81 12.96
N GLU A 631 -18.17 59.39 14.16
CA GLU A 631 -17.83 60.08 15.41
C GLU A 631 -16.32 60.09 15.68
N PHE A 632 -15.61 58.99 15.42
CA PHE A 632 -14.15 58.95 15.50
C PHE A 632 -13.49 59.96 14.55
N TRP A 633 -13.90 60.01 13.28
CA TRP A 633 -13.41 61.00 12.31
C TRP A 633 -13.79 62.44 12.69
N PHE A 634 -14.97 62.66 13.26
CA PHE A 634 -15.41 63.97 13.76
C PHE A 634 -14.56 64.44 14.95
N HIS A 635 -14.32 63.55 15.92
CA HIS A 635 -13.49 63.85 17.09
C HIS A 635 -12.01 64.06 16.72
N LEU A 636 -11.46 63.24 15.80
CA LEU A 636 -10.12 63.44 15.25
C LEU A 636 -10.00 64.79 14.52
N ARG A 637 -11.02 65.16 13.73
CA ARG A 637 -11.08 66.47 13.06
C ARG A 637 -11.15 67.63 14.06
N LEU A 638 -11.93 67.49 15.13
CA LEU A 638 -11.96 68.47 16.24
C LEU A 638 -10.61 68.57 16.95
N MET A 639 -9.92 67.45 17.17
CA MET A 639 -8.59 67.44 17.79
C MET A 639 -7.55 68.16 16.93
N VAL A 640 -7.49 67.86 15.62
CA VAL A 640 -6.63 68.55 14.65
C VAL A 640 -6.97 70.06 14.57
N MET A 641 -8.26 70.40 14.57
CA MET A 641 -8.71 71.80 14.57
C MET A 641 -8.40 72.51 15.89
N GLY A 642 -8.38 71.78 17.01
CA GLY A 642 -7.90 72.28 18.31
C GLY A 642 -6.40 72.60 18.30
N VAL A 643 -5.56 71.72 17.75
CA VAL A 643 -4.12 71.94 17.59
C VAL A 643 -3.81 73.13 16.67
N LEU A 644 -4.58 73.29 15.58
CA LEU A 644 -4.57 74.50 14.74
C LEU A 644 -4.92 75.77 15.54
N MET A 645 -6.02 75.74 16.31
CA MET A 645 -6.54 76.90 17.03
C MET A 645 -5.72 77.30 18.26
N THR A 646 -4.95 76.39 18.85
CA THR A 646 -4.03 76.68 19.97
C THR A 646 -2.67 77.22 19.52
N GLY A 647 -2.46 77.43 18.22
CA GLY A 647 -1.23 78.02 17.66
C GLY A 647 -0.02 77.07 17.68
N GLY A 648 -0.23 75.78 17.96
CA GLY A 648 0.80 74.75 18.03
C GLY A 648 1.27 74.25 16.66
N TRP A 649 1.62 75.15 15.74
CA TRP A 649 2.19 74.79 14.43
C TRP A 649 3.69 75.08 14.41
N THR A 650 4.46 74.08 14.86
CA THR A 650 5.84 73.88 14.40
C THR A 650 5.79 73.23 13.02
N ASP A 651 6.45 73.81 12.02
CA ASP A 651 6.54 73.24 10.67
C ASP A 651 7.29 71.89 10.69
N ASP A 652 6.54 70.80 10.58
CA ASP A 652 7.07 69.47 10.24
C ASP A 652 6.07 68.72 9.34
N GLN A 653 6.16 68.96 8.03
CA GLN A 653 5.32 68.34 7.01
C GLN A 653 5.76 66.88 6.72
N SER A 654 5.43 65.94 7.60
CA SER A 654 5.90 64.55 7.46
C SER A 654 4.84 63.44 7.63
N TRP A 655 3.64 63.69 8.17
CA TRP A 655 2.67 62.62 8.50
C TRP A 655 1.20 62.88 8.15
N LEU A 656 0.85 62.76 6.86
CA LEU A 656 -0.52 62.46 6.42
C LEU A 656 -0.51 61.45 5.25
N PRO A 657 -0.91 60.18 5.46
CA PRO A 657 -1.17 59.25 4.37
C PRO A 657 -2.41 59.70 3.57
N VAL A 658 -2.30 59.73 2.24
CA VAL A 658 -3.45 59.96 1.35
C VAL A 658 -4.33 58.71 1.35
N PRO A 659 -5.64 58.79 1.69
CA PRO A 659 -6.53 57.65 1.58
C PRO A 659 -6.76 57.32 0.10
N GLN A 660 -6.35 56.13 -0.33
CA GLN A 660 -6.86 55.56 -1.58
C GLN A 660 -8.30 55.07 -1.37
N PRO A 661 -9.24 55.32 -2.31
CA PRO A 661 -10.54 54.68 -2.27
C PRO A 661 -10.40 53.18 -2.57
N PHE A 662 -10.96 52.34 -1.71
CA PHE A 662 -11.18 50.93 -2.02
C PHE A 662 -12.31 50.79 -3.05
N ILE A 663 -12.21 49.72 -3.86
CA ILE A 663 -13.30 49.08 -4.61
C ILE A 663 -13.47 47.69 -3.98
#